data_AF-A0A132H168-F1
#
_entry.id   AF-A0A132H168-F1
#
_cell.length_a   1.000
_cell.length_b   1.000
_cell.length_c   1.000
_cell.angle_alpha   90.00
_cell.angle_beta   90.00
_cell.angle_gamma   90.00
#
_symmetry.space_group_name_H-M   'P 1'
#
loop_
_entity.id
_entity.type
_entity.pdbx_description
1 polymer ?
#
loop_
_entity_poly.entity_id
_entity_poly.type
_entity_poly.pdbx_seq_one_letter_code
_entity_poly.pdbx_strand_id
1 'polypeptide(L)'
;MKKHRNNIVYVILFCLLMVFLFSFMIQEQFGLFEFRKLSGYEEPTPKPVFSLKDYKNGDFQYDLEQYVSENLGFREPIIRMYNQYVYDFYKKTYNQEVAIEKDGWLYHSDGIKQYYGWMNEKFHLTDEEFQQQLDAQIRSLYKINEILKEYGVGFQCFTLPTKTYIFPQHLGNHRFADTAFKANEHFEKSLSALGVPNINMNSWFQKVQDTLPFPLFPQKGSHWAAGAPLAVDTMLRLMESTNGKKYPDITLGEPYPVYDVPNDDKDLECLLNLWRPQKNDPVYEYPVSLKLDNETQFPSVLFVGTSFYWYMKRRVPFDALFTSRDFYFYCSLFYSEKETVVTSNKDQVDLLWEILTHDNVVYFLNGPQLYMDGFFFASRALRALCISDSRYQEKLQEVADSLMTANHADATEREKYLYKAKLALEKDPELFEELRGEAVPTARNPRIEKILVERDILNNARWKALLEAKADNDSLPFKPVLSLEASNILTGVPSLTENMFLTSYHFFDVEVKTLIDSLRHSPVYIDSILSASAGSFNDNVLFESACQIVRQRIEQGGYNDNTSAIRAFTIQQFLASLNNKTSLDNMAQKAQDQHKSLKRAIEDDALWVWSHREKPIAFDEAQIGALWEQYLIEHRIRNYPESVNRVRQKAADKGKPFLFALMDDVIYNYNQANNNR
;
A
#
# COMPACT_ATOMS: atom_id res chain seq x y z
N MET A 1 45.84 -63.05 27.24
CA MET A 1 44.58 -62.85 26.47
C MET A 1 43.68 -61.70 26.95
N LYS A 2 43.67 -61.28 28.24
CA LYS A 2 42.86 -60.12 28.68
C LYS A 2 43.31 -58.75 28.11
N LYS A 3 44.60 -58.55 27.82
CA LYS A 3 45.15 -57.28 27.32
C LYS A 3 44.77 -56.95 25.86
N HIS A 4 44.59 -57.95 25.00
CA HIS A 4 44.17 -57.75 23.60
C HIS A 4 42.67 -57.55 23.42
N ARG A 5 41.82 -58.07 24.32
CA ARG A 5 40.37 -57.87 24.27
C ARG A 5 39.97 -56.42 24.50
N ASN A 6 40.70 -55.70 25.36
CA ASN A 6 40.45 -54.29 25.64
C ASN A 6 40.82 -53.40 24.44
N ASN A 7 41.90 -53.71 23.72
CA ASN A 7 42.32 -52.93 22.54
C ASN A 7 41.29 -52.97 21.40
N ILE A 8 40.66 -54.12 21.17
CA ILE A 8 39.61 -54.24 20.13
C ILE A 8 38.39 -53.39 20.50
N VAL A 9 37.99 -53.37 21.77
CA VAL A 9 36.87 -52.52 22.24
C VAL A 9 37.18 -51.04 22.04
N TYR A 10 38.39 -50.58 22.37
CA TYR A 10 38.77 -49.18 22.15
C TYR A 10 38.82 -48.80 20.66
N VAL A 11 39.30 -49.71 19.80
CA VAL A 11 39.30 -49.49 18.35
C VAL A 11 37.87 -49.40 17.81
N ILE A 12 36.97 -50.27 18.26
CA ILE A 12 35.56 -50.22 17.86
C ILE A 12 34.92 -48.90 18.32
N LEU A 13 35.12 -48.50 19.57
CA LEU A 13 34.59 -47.25 20.10
C LEU A 13 35.15 -46.03 19.35
N PHE A 14 36.45 -46.05 19.02
CA PHE A 14 37.08 -45.00 18.22
C PHE A 14 36.50 -44.94 16.81
N CYS A 15 36.34 -46.08 16.14
CA CYS A 15 35.72 -46.13 14.80
C CYS A 15 34.28 -45.64 14.83
N LEU A 16 33.49 -46.03 15.83
CA LEU A 16 32.12 -45.55 16.00
C LEU A 16 32.07 -44.04 16.25
N LEU A 17 32.99 -43.51 17.08
CA LEU A 17 33.12 -42.07 17.30
C LEU A 17 33.49 -41.34 16.00
N MET A 18 34.44 -41.85 15.22
CA MET A 18 34.82 -41.25 13.94
C MET A 18 33.64 -41.26 12.96
N VAL A 19 32.95 -42.41 12.82
CA VAL A 19 31.75 -42.51 11.97
C VAL A 19 30.68 -41.52 12.42
N PHE A 20 30.45 -41.40 13.72
CA PHE A 20 29.51 -40.42 14.26
C PHE A 20 29.92 -38.99 13.92
N LEU A 21 31.17 -38.58 14.16
CA LEU A 21 31.65 -37.23 13.86
C LEU A 21 31.59 -36.90 12.36
N PHE A 22 32.01 -37.83 11.50
CA PHE A 22 31.96 -37.62 10.05
C PHE A 22 30.54 -37.67 9.49
N SER A 23 29.58 -38.29 10.19
CA SER A 23 28.19 -38.33 9.72
C SER A 23 27.58 -36.94 9.59
N PHE A 24 27.95 -35.98 10.45
CA PHE A 24 27.51 -34.59 10.36
C PHE A 24 27.96 -33.94 9.06
N MET A 25 29.25 -34.08 8.72
CA MET A 25 29.82 -33.54 7.49
C MET A 25 29.26 -34.22 6.25
N ILE A 26 29.06 -35.54 6.30
CA ILE A 26 28.44 -36.30 5.21
C ILE A 26 26.99 -35.84 4.99
N GLN A 27 26.23 -35.67 6.06
CA GLN A 27 24.86 -35.20 5.98
C GLN A 27 24.77 -33.76 5.46
N GLU A 28 25.67 -32.87 5.89
CA GLU A 28 25.77 -31.50 5.37
C GLU A 28 26.08 -31.49 3.86
N GLN A 29 27.09 -32.26 3.43
CA GLN A 29 27.57 -32.25 2.05
C GLN A 29 26.61 -32.93 1.06
N PHE A 30 25.95 -34.01 1.47
CA PHE A 30 25.15 -34.85 0.58
C PHE A 30 23.64 -34.78 0.83
N GLY A 31 23.19 -34.20 1.95
CA GLY A 31 21.76 -34.07 2.25
C GLY A 31 21.01 -35.40 2.28
N LEU A 32 21.65 -36.47 2.78
CA LEU A 32 21.12 -37.84 2.71
C LEU A 32 19.74 -37.99 3.38
N PHE A 33 19.47 -37.17 4.38
CA PHE A 33 18.19 -37.07 5.06
C PHE A 33 17.60 -35.66 4.93
N GLU A 34 16.29 -35.58 4.69
CA GLU A 34 15.57 -34.31 4.75
C GLU A 34 14.93 -34.12 6.13
N PHE A 35 15.14 -32.96 6.74
CA PHE A 35 14.58 -32.60 8.03
C PHE A 35 13.62 -31.43 7.92
N ARG A 36 12.55 -31.46 8.71
CA ARG A 36 11.65 -30.32 8.85
C ARG A 36 12.40 -29.16 9.49
N LYS A 37 12.42 -28.02 8.78
CA LYS A 37 13.01 -26.77 9.26
C LYS A 37 12.48 -26.37 10.63
N LEU A 38 13.34 -25.70 11.40
CA LEU A 38 12.95 -25.11 12.68
C LEU A 38 11.97 -23.95 12.42
N SER A 39 11.04 -23.76 13.35
CA SER A 39 10.15 -22.61 13.36
C SER A 39 10.85 -21.41 13.99
N GLY A 40 10.58 -20.22 13.45
CA GLY A 40 11.27 -18.98 13.77
C GLY A 40 11.72 -18.29 12.49
N TYR A 41 12.00 -16.99 12.57
CA TYR A 41 12.62 -16.24 11.47
C TYR A 41 14.14 -16.20 11.71
N GLU A 42 14.90 -16.79 10.79
CA GLU A 42 16.36 -16.65 10.70
C GLU A 42 16.64 -16.14 9.28
N GLU A 43 17.38 -15.03 9.13
CA GLU A 43 17.89 -14.64 7.82
C GLU A 43 18.95 -15.66 7.39
N PRO A 44 18.82 -16.30 6.23
CA PRO A 44 19.75 -17.34 5.83
C PRO A 44 21.14 -16.73 5.62
N THR A 45 22.13 -17.19 6.37
CA THR A 45 23.51 -16.74 6.17
C THR A 45 24.03 -17.31 4.84
N PRO A 46 24.47 -16.46 3.90
CA PRO A 46 25.04 -16.95 2.65
C PRO A 46 26.39 -17.63 2.91
N LYS A 47 26.72 -18.64 2.09
CA LYS A 47 28.04 -19.29 2.18
C LYS A 47 29.13 -18.28 1.81
N PRO A 48 30.12 -18.02 2.70
CA PRO A 48 31.15 -17.03 2.40
C PRO A 48 32.06 -17.51 1.27
N VAL A 49 32.47 -16.58 0.41
CA VAL A 49 33.45 -16.84 -0.65
C VAL A 49 34.83 -16.50 -0.11
N PHE A 50 35.79 -17.42 -0.26
CA PHE A 50 37.14 -17.20 0.21
C PHE A 50 37.79 -16.02 -0.52
N SER A 51 38.28 -15.04 0.25
CA SER A 51 39.13 -13.97 -0.23
C SER A 51 40.29 -13.74 0.73
N LEU A 52 41.48 -13.41 0.20
CA LEU A 52 42.65 -13.17 1.05
C LEU A 52 42.49 -11.91 1.91
N LYS A 53 41.65 -10.96 1.48
CA LYS A 53 41.33 -9.74 2.22
C LYS A 53 40.48 -10.10 3.44
N ASP A 54 39.40 -10.85 3.21
CA ASP A 54 38.40 -11.19 4.23
C ASP A 54 38.94 -12.26 5.21
N TYR A 55 39.87 -13.10 4.75
CA TYR A 55 40.59 -14.02 5.64
C TYR A 55 41.54 -13.29 6.59
N LYS A 56 42.17 -12.19 6.14
CA LYS A 56 43.15 -11.44 6.94
C LYS A 56 42.50 -10.51 7.96
N ASN A 57 41.32 -9.96 7.66
CA ASN A 57 40.59 -9.10 8.59
C ASN A 57 39.66 -9.89 9.54
N GLY A 58 39.42 -11.18 9.26
CA GLY A 58 38.64 -12.08 10.12
C GLY A 58 37.18 -12.27 9.68
N ASP A 59 36.72 -11.51 8.68
CA ASP A 59 35.34 -11.54 8.21
C ASP A 59 34.97 -12.92 7.64
N PHE A 60 35.89 -13.55 6.89
CA PHE A 60 35.65 -14.89 6.32
C PHE A 60 35.40 -15.96 7.40
N GLN A 61 36.16 -15.93 8.50
CA GLN A 61 36.04 -16.88 9.59
C GLN A 61 34.72 -16.66 10.34
N TYR A 62 34.38 -15.40 10.62
CA TYR A 62 33.13 -15.02 11.26
C TYR A 62 31.91 -15.50 10.45
N ASP A 63 31.87 -15.19 9.15
CA ASP A 63 30.78 -15.59 8.26
C ASP A 63 30.72 -17.11 8.09
N LEU A 64 31.87 -17.80 8.06
CA LEU A 64 31.93 -19.24 7.93
C LEU A 64 31.41 -19.94 9.19
N GLU A 65 31.77 -19.45 10.38
CA GLU A 65 31.24 -19.95 11.65
C GLU A 65 29.72 -19.81 11.71
N GLN A 66 29.19 -18.65 11.30
CA GLN A 66 27.75 -18.42 11.23
C GLN A 66 27.08 -19.39 10.24
N TYR A 67 27.59 -19.48 9.01
CA TYR A 67 27.08 -20.40 7.98
C TYR A 67 27.06 -21.86 8.45
N VAL A 68 28.18 -22.35 9.01
CA VAL A 68 28.28 -23.74 9.49
C VAL A 68 27.33 -23.97 10.66
N SER A 69 27.16 -23.00 11.57
CA SER A 69 26.24 -23.13 12.71
C SER A 69 24.77 -23.28 12.29
N GLU A 70 24.39 -22.69 11.15
CA GLU A 70 23.05 -22.76 10.59
C GLU A 70 22.83 -23.97 9.69
N ASN A 71 23.89 -24.48 9.06
CA ASN A 71 23.84 -25.55 8.05
C ASN A 71 24.42 -26.90 8.51
N LEU A 72 24.83 -27.01 9.77
CA LEU A 72 25.39 -28.26 10.33
C LEU A 72 24.44 -29.45 10.08
N GLY A 73 25.00 -30.56 9.58
CA GLY A 73 24.22 -31.78 9.39
C GLY A 73 23.53 -32.23 10.68
N PHE A 74 22.26 -32.65 10.59
CA PHE A 74 21.43 -33.02 11.75
C PHE A 74 21.16 -31.88 12.77
N ARG A 75 21.39 -30.60 12.42
CA ARG A 75 21.05 -29.45 13.29
C ARG A 75 19.61 -29.52 13.81
N GLU A 76 18.64 -29.64 12.90
CA GLU A 76 17.22 -29.62 13.25
C GLU A 76 16.81 -30.75 14.21
N PRO A 77 17.11 -32.04 13.96
CA PRO A 77 16.74 -33.11 14.89
C PRO A 77 17.45 -32.99 16.25
N ILE A 78 18.69 -32.52 16.30
CA ILE A 78 19.43 -32.35 17.57
C ILE A 78 18.82 -31.24 18.42
N ILE A 79 18.51 -30.10 17.81
CA ILE A 79 17.85 -28.98 18.50
C ILE A 79 16.48 -29.45 19.03
N ARG A 80 15.68 -30.15 18.21
CA ARG A 80 14.36 -30.66 18.64
C ARG A 80 14.45 -31.65 19.79
N MET A 81 15.44 -32.55 19.75
CA MET A 81 15.70 -33.50 20.83
C MET A 81 16.12 -32.81 22.12
N TYR A 82 17.03 -31.83 22.02
CA TYR A 82 17.47 -31.05 23.18
C TYR A 82 16.34 -30.22 23.78
N ASN A 83 15.57 -29.51 22.96
CA ASN A 83 14.40 -28.75 23.40
C ASN A 83 13.35 -29.66 24.05
N GLN A 84 13.12 -30.85 23.50
CA GLN A 84 12.22 -31.85 24.09
C GLN A 84 12.70 -32.28 25.49
N TYR A 85 14.00 -32.56 25.65
CA TYR A 85 14.58 -32.89 26.96
C TYR A 85 14.38 -31.76 27.97
N VAL A 86 14.68 -30.53 27.57
CA VAL A 86 14.54 -29.35 28.45
C VAL A 86 13.08 -29.14 28.85
N TYR A 87 12.15 -29.32 27.90
CA TYR A 87 10.73 -29.19 28.13
C TYR A 87 10.16 -30.29 29.04
N ASP A 88 10.52 -31.56 28.80
CA ASP A 88 9.95 -32.70 29.54
C ASP A 88 10.41 -32.70 31.01
N PHE A 89 11.70 -32.43 31.25
CA PHE A 89 12.29 -32.54 32.59
C PHE A 89 12.25 -31.24 33.41
N TYR A 90 12.30 -30.07 32.75
CA TYR A 90 12.41 -28.79 33.46
C TYR A 90 11.25 -27.85 33.18
N LYS A 91 10.39 -28.14 32.20
CA LYS A 91 9.33 -27.23 31.73
C LYS A 91 9.89 -25.85 31.37
N LYS A 92 11.06 -25.84 30.73
CA LYS A 92 11.77 -24.65 30.27
C LYS A 92 11.93 -24.63 28.76
N THR A 93 12.26 -23.47 28.23
CA THR A 93 12.61 -23.26 26.83
C THR A 93 13.83 -22.35 26.74
N TYR A 94 14.64 -22.56 25.71
CA TYR A 94 15.75 -21.66 25.35
C TYR A 94 15.32 -20.59 24.34
N ASN A 95 14.13 -20.72 23.76
CA ASN A 95 13.56 -19.67 22.94
C ASN A 95 13.20 -18.48 23.83
N GLN A 96 13.87 -17.35 23.63
CA GLN A 96 13.70 -16.15 24.46
C GLN A 96 12.35 -15.45 24.24
N GLU A 97 11.64 -15.74 23.15
CA GLU A 97 10.36 -15.14 22.81
C GLU A 97 9.18 -15.85 23.47
N VAL A 98 9.36 -17.09 23.95
CA VAL A 98 8.29 -17.92 24.52
C VAL A 98 8.54 -18.16 26.00
N ALA A 99 7.51 -17.93 26.82
CA ALA A 99 7.48 -18.30 28.22
C ALA A 99 6.47 -19.44 28.45
N ILE A 100 6.89 -20.44 29.21
CA ILE A 100 6.04 -21.57 29.64
C ILE A 100 5.55 -21.27 31.06
N GLU A 101 4.23 -21.12 31.21
CA GLU A 101 3.59 -20.71 32.46
C GLU A 101 2.69 -21.85 33.02
N LYS A 102 1.80 -21.53 33.98
CA LYS A 102 0.98 -22.53 34.68
C LYS A 102 0.12 -23.30 33.68
N ASP A 103 -0.16 -24.55 34.01
CA ASP A 103 -1.00 -25.47 33.23
C ASP A 103 -0.55 -25.68 31.77
N GLY A 104 0.72 -25.36 31.46
CA GLY A 104 1.26 -25.49 30.10
C GLY A 104 0.86 -24.37 29.15
N TRP A 105 0.34 -23.25 29.66
CA TRP A 105 0.08 -22.05 28.86
C TRP A 105 1.36 -21.43 28.34
N LEU A 106 1.35 -21.05 27.06
CA LEU A 106 2.47 -20.36 26.43
C LEU A 106 2.13 -18.88 26.24
N TYR A 107 3.09 -18.01 26.52
CA TYR A 107 2.98 -16.57 26.32
C TYR A 107 4.20 -16.04 25.59
N HIS A 108 4.04 -14.90 24.90
CA HIS A 108 5.20 -14.13 24.50
C HIS A 108 5.89 -13.52 25.72
N SER A 109 7.21 -13.66 25.81
CA SER A 109 8.02 -13.13 26.91
C SER A 109 7.84 -11.62 27.09
N ASP A 110 7.68 -10.87 26.00
CA ASP A 110 7.44 -9.43 26.07
C ASP A 110 6.06 -9.06 26.60
N GLY A 111 5.04 -9.90 26.36
CA GLY A 111 3.72 -9.73 26.98
C GLY A 111 3.77 -9.90 28.50
N ILE A 112 4.64 -10.80 28.99
CA ILE A 112 4.88 -10.99 30.43
C ILE A 112 5.62 -9.81 31.02
N LYS A 113 6.71 -9.37 30.37
CA LYS A 113 7.45 -8.17 30.79
C LYS A 113 6.53 -6.96 30.85
N GLN A 114 5.63 -6.80 29.87
CA GLN A 114 4.65 -5.71 29.92
C GLN A 114 3.69 -5.84 31.11
N TYR A 115 3.14 -7.02 31.33
CA TYR A 115 2.19 -7.24 32.43
C TYR A 115 2.80 -6.96 33.80
N TYR A 116 4.05 -7.38 34.02
CA TYR A 116 4.77 -7.18 35.28
C TYR A 116 5.54 -5.84 35.36
N GLY A 117 5.52 -4.99 34.33
CA GLY A 117 6.16 -3.67 34.35
C GLY A 117 7.66 -3.64 34.01
N TRP A 118 8.22 -4.71 33.46
CA TRP A 118 9.66 -4.84 33.14
C TRP A 118 10.05 -4.35 31.73
N MET A 119 9.13 -3.75 30.99
CA MET A 119 9.41 -3.28 29.64
C MET A 119 10.40 -2.11 29.62
N ASN A 120 10.31 -1.21 30.60
CA ASN A 120 11.24 -0.10 30.73
C ASN A 120 12.69 -0.57 30.98
N GLU A 121 12.86 -1.61 31.79
CA GLU A 121 14.17 -2.25 31.98
C GLU A 121 14.73 -2.84 30.68
N LYS A 122 13.88 -3.49 29.88
CA LYS A 122 14.28 -4.05 28.57
C LYS A 122 14.82 -2.98 27.62
N PHE A 123 14.23 -1.79 27.63
CA PHE A 123 14.61 -0.68 26.74
C PHE A 123 15.58 0.32 27.39
N HIS A 124 16.01 0.07 28.63
CA HIS A 124 16.87 0.97 29.39
C HIS A 124 16.28 2.39 29.52
N LEU A 125 14.97 2.47 29.74
CA LEU A 125 14.23 3.71 29.92
C LEU A 125 13.76 3.84 31.38
N THR A 126 13.70 5.07 31.87
CA THR A 126 12.92 5.40 33.07
C THR A 126 11.43 5.52 32.73
N ASP A 127 10.55 5.42 33.74
CA ASP A 127 9.11 5.62 33.55
C ASP A 127 8.79 7.01 32.97
N GLU A 128 9.52 8.05 33.40
CA GLU A 128 9.35 9.43 32.92
C GLU A 128 9.78 9.59 31.45
N GLU A 129 10.94 9.05 31.06
CA GLU A 129 11.40 9.08 29.67
C GLU A 129 10.44 8.34 28.74
N PHE A 130 9.96 7.16 29.16
CA PHE A 130 9.00 6.41 28.37
C PHE A 130 7.66 7.14 28.27
N GLN A 131 7.16 7.71 29.36
CA GLN A 131 5.92 8.48 29.33
C GLN A 131 6.04 9.68 28.37
N GLN A 132 7.16 10.41 28.36
CA GLN A 132 7.38 11.52 27.43
C GLN A 132 7.40 11.06 25.97
N GLN A 133 8.04 9.92 25.66
CA GLN A 133 8.03 9.33 24.32
C GLN A 133 6.60 8.94 23.89
N LEU A 134 5.87 8.29 24.78
CA LEU A 134 4.49 7.89 24.52
C LEU A 134 3.57 9.11 24.33
N ASP A 135 3.74 10.17 25.12
CA ASP A 135 3.00 11.42 24.99
C ASP A 135 3.29 12.12 23.65
N ALA A 136 4.54 12.13 23.18
CA ALA A 136 4.89 12.65 21.86
C ALA A 136 4.25 11.85 20.72
N GLN A 137 4.17 10.52 20.86
CA GLN A 137 3.46 9.67 19.92
C GLN A 137 1.95 9.99 19.91
N ILE A 138 1.33 10.10 21.09
CA ILE A 138 -0.10 10.43 21.26
C ILE A 138 -0.41 11.80 20.64
N ARG A 139 0.43 12.82 20.89
CA ARG A 139 0.29 14.14 20.24
C ARG A 139 0.34 14.04 18.72
N SER A 140 1.25 13.23 18.19
CA SER A 140 1.35 13.02 16.74
C SER A 140 0.08 12.36 16.17
N LEU A 141 -0.47 11.37 16.87
CA LEU A 141 -1.73 10.71 16.50
C LEU A 141 -2.92 11.67 16.53
N TYR A 142 -2.99 12.55 17.53
CA TYR A 142 -3.99 13.62 17.57
C TYR A 142 -3.88 14.56 16.37
N LYS A 143 -2.66 15.06 16.07
CA LYS A 143 -2.43 15.93 14.91
C LYS A 143 -2.83 15.25 13.60
N ILE A 144 -2.47 13.97 13.43
CA ILE A 144 -2.88 13.17 12.26
C ILE A 144 -4.40 13.10 12.17
N ASN A 145 -5.08 12.74 13.25
CA ASN A 145 -6.55 12.64 13.29
C ASN A 145 -7.22 13.95 12.85
N GLU A 146 -6.77 15.09 13.36
CA GLU A 146 -7.34 16.40 12.99
C GLU A 146 -7.09 16.73 11.52
N ILE A 147 -5.88 16.48 11.01
CA ILE A 147 -5.56 16.71 9.59
C ILE A 147 -6.40 15.79 8.68
N LEU A 148 -6.56 14.52 9.03
CA LEU A 148 -7.31 13.56 8.21
C LEU A 148 -8.81 13.88 8.16
N LYS A 149 -9.38 14.44 9.23
CA LYS A 149 -10.76 14.96 9.23
C LYS A 149 -10.97 16.04 8.17
N GLU A 150 -9.98 16.93 7.95
CA GLU A 150 -10.05 17.97 6.91
C GLU A 150 -10.25 17.38 5.50
N TYR A 151 -9.78 16.14 5.29
CA TYR A 151 -9.80 15.46 3.99
C TYR A 151 -10.83 14.32 3.91
N GLY A 152 -11.69 14.19 4.92
CA GLY A 152 -12.72 13.14 4.97
C GLY A 152 -12.18 11.72 5.08
N VAL A 153 -10.98 11.56 5.66
CA VAL A 153 -10.37 10.25 5.93
C VAL A 153 -10.58 9.91 7.41
N GLY A 154 -11.20 8.76 7.68
CA GLY A 154 -11.38 8.24 9.03
C GLY A 154 -10.06 7.76 9.62
N PHE A 155 -9.80 8.06 10.90
CA PHE A 155 -8.62 7.58 11.61
C PHE A 155 -9.02 6.92 12.92
N GLN A 156 -8.45 5.75 13.19
CA GLN A 156 -8.74 5.02 14.42
C GLN A 156 -7.55 4.19 14.92
N CYS A 157 -7.38 4.20 16.24
CA CYS A 157 -6.32 3.50 16.94
C CYS A 157 -6.86 2.32 17.75
N PHE A 158 -6.18 1.17 17.66
CA PHE A 158 -6.54 -0.02 18.43
C PHE A 158 -5.34 -0.53 19.19
N THR A 159 -5.44 -0.53 20.52
CA THR A 159 -4.51 -1.30 21.33
C THR A 159 -4.93 -2.76 21.28
N LEU A 160 -4.17 -3.58 20.55
CA LEU A 160 -4.41 -5.01 20.37
C LEU A 160 -4.38 -5.76 21.71
N PRO A 161 -5.17 -6.84 21.84
CA PRO A 161 -5.20 -7.61 23.07
C PRO A 161 -3.91 -8.41 23.24
N THR A 162 -3.33 -8.32 24.42
CA THR A 162 -2.19 -9.13 24.85
C THR A 162 -2.72 -10.25 25.74
N LYS A 163 -2.44 -11.49 25.38
CA LYS A 163 -2.90 -12.70 26.08
C LYS A 163 -2.62 -12.69 27.59
N THR A 164 -1.53 -12.05 28.04
CA THR A 164 -1.19 -11.91 29.47
C THR A 164 -2.20 -11.10 30.27
N TYR A 165 -2.84 -10.09 29.67
CA TYR A 165 -3.88 -9.30 30.31
C TYR A 165 -5.24 -9.99 30.30
N ILE A 166 -5.50 -10.84 29.31
CA ILE A 166 -6.77 -11.57 29.18
C ILE A 166 -6.79 -12.78 30.12
N PHE A 167 -5.67 -13.51 30.18
CA PHE A 167 -5.52 -14.73 30.96
C PHE A 167 -4.42 -14.64 32.02
N PRO A 168 -4.46 -13.68 32.97
CA PRO A 168 -3.41 -13.53 33.98
C PRO A 168 -3.39 -14.70 34.99
N GLN A 169 -4.49 -15.42 35.15
CA GLN A 169 -4.60 -16.55 36.09
C GLN A 169 -3.65 -17.71 35.78
N HIS A 170 -3.23 -17.86 34.51
CA HIS A 170 -2.27 -18.90 34.13
C HIS A 170 -0.82 -18.40 34.15
N LEU A 171 -0.56 -17.14 34.53
CA LEU A 171 0.81 -16.66 34.75
C LEU A 171 1.38 -17.21 36.06
N GLY A 172 2.67 -17.49 36.04
CA GLY A 172 3.51 -17.83 37.17
C GLY A 172 3.60 -16.70 38.20
N ASN A 173 4.18 -17.00 39.36
CA ASN A 173 4.33 -16.02 40.43
C ASN A 173 5.57 -15.16 40.19
N HIS A 174 5.47 -14.21 39.28
CA HIS A 174 6.51 -13.20 39.05
C HIS A 174 6.25 -11.99 39.95
N ARG A 175 7.32 -11.25 40.30
CA ARG A 175 7.20 -10.02 41.08
C ARG A 175 6.94 -8.84 40.13
N PHE A 176 5.92 -8.05 40.40
CA PHE A 176 5.73 -6.77 39.70
C PHE A 176 6.91 -5.83 39.94
N ALA A 177 7.29 -5.06 38.93
CA ALA A 177 8.19 -3.93 39.09
C ALA A 177 7.69 -2.99 40.19
N ASP A 178 8.62 -2.38 40.93
CA ASP A 178 8.28 -1.48 42.05
C ASP A 178 7.50 -0.26 41.58
N THR A 179 7.71 0.16 40.33
CA THR A 179 6.86 1.07 39.57
C THR A 179 6.51 0.42 38.24
N ALA A 180 5.21 0.30 37.94
CA ALA A 180 4.73 -0.27 36.68
C ALA A 180 3.88 0.77 35.96
N PHE A 181 4.52 1.56 35.09
CA PHE A 181 3.78 2.48 34.22
C PHE A 181 2.84 1.69 33.30
N LYS A 182 1.55 2.00 33.38
CA LYS A 182 0.50 1.29 32.64
C LYS A 182 0.30 1.88 31.25
N ALA A 183 1.22 1.55 30.33
CA ALA A 183 1.26 2.10 28.97
C ALA A 183 -0.08 2.05 28.23
N ASN A 184 -0.75 0.89 28.23
CA ASN A 184 -2.02 0.72 27.51
C ASN A 184 -3.14 1.62 28.08
N GLU A 185 -3.25 1.72 29.41
CA GLU A 185 -4.27 2.55 30.07
C GLU A 185 -3.98 4.05 29.85
N HIS A 186 -2.71 4.45 29.91
CA HIS A 186 -2.30 5.83 29.62
C HIS A 186 -2.60 6.21 28.17
N PHE A 187 -2.24 5.34 27.23
CA PHE A 187 -2.48 5.55 25.80
C PHE A 187 -3.98 5.71 25.48
N GLU A 188 -4.83 4.80 25.96
CA GLU A 188 -6.28 4.87 25.80
C GLU A 188 -6.88 6.15 26.40
N LYS A 189 -6.53 6.48 27.65
CA LYS A 189 -7.07 7.66 28.35
C LYS A 189 -6.67 8.95 27.65
N SER A 190 -5.40 9.06 27.25
CA SER A 190 -4.87 10.26 26.60
C SER A 190 -5.44 10.46 25.20
N LEU A 191 -5.56 9.39 24.39
CA LEU A 191 -6.24 9.48 23.08
C LEU A 191 -7.71 9.86 23.23
N SER A 192 -8.41 9.26 24.20
CA SER A 192 -9.82 9.56 24.46
C SER A 192 -10.03 11.01 24.93
N ALA A 193 -9.14 11.52 25.79
CA ALA A 193 -9.17 12.91 26.23
C ALA A 193 -8.94 13.92 25.08
N LEU A 194 -8.16 13.52 24.07
CA LEU A 194 -7.91 14.30 22.85
C LEU A 194 -8.98 14.09 21.77
N GLY A 195 -10.00 13.25 22.02
CA GLY A 195 -11.04 12.95 21.03
C GLY A 195 -10.55 12.17 19.81
N VAL A 196 -9.44 11.43 19.94
CA VAL A 196 -8.96 10.51 18.90
C VAL A 196 -9.73 9.19 19.02
N PRO A 197 -10.42 8.72 17.95
CA PRO A 197 -11.15 7.46 17.99
C PRO A 197 -10.22 6.30 18.34
N ASN A 198 -10.50 5.61 19.44
CA ASN A 198 -9.64 4.54 19.91
C ASN A 198 -10.40 3.46 20.70
N ILE A 199 -9.87 2.23 20.68
CA ILE A 199 -10.35 1.12 21.49
C ILE A 199 -9.17 0.36 22.10
N ASN A 200 -9.22 0.13 23.41
CA ASN A 200 -8.33 -0.78 24.10
C ASN A 200 -8.93 -2.19 24.16
N MET A 201 -8.45 -3.08 23.29
CA MET A 201 -8.96 -4.44 23.18
C MET A 201 -8.61 -5.30 24.40
N ASN A 202 -7.63 -4.92 25.23
CA ASN A 202 -7.39 -5.62 26.51
C ASN A 202 -8.59 -5.45 27.44
N SER A 203 -8.98 -4.21 27.70
CA SER A 203 -10.14 -3.88 28.54
C SER A 203 -11.44 -4.43 27.96
N TRP A 204 -11.57 -4.44 26.63
CA TRP A 204 -12.75 -4.98 25.96
C TRP A 204 -12.86 -6.50 26.09
N PHE A 205 -11.79 -7.25 25.77
CA PHE A 205 -11.81 -8.72 25.86
C PHE A 205 -11.94 -9.21 27.29
N GLN A 206 -11.39 -8.49 28.28
CA GLN A 206 -11.59 -8.82 29.69
C GLN A 206 -13.07 -8.78 30.09
N LYS A 207 -13.87 -7.88 29.50
CA LYS A 207 -15.32 -7.82 29.74
C LYS A 207 -16.09 -8.91 28.99
N VAL A 208 -15.65 -9.22 27.77
CA VAL A 208 -16.34 -10.19 26.90
C VAL A 208 -16.05 -11.63 27.31
N GLN A 209 -14.83 -11.95 27.76
CA GLN A 209 -14.44 -13.34 28.06
C GLN A 209 -15.32 -14.00 29.13
N ASP A 210 -15.77 -13.25 30.14
CA ASP A 210 -16.60 -13.77 31.23
C ASP A 210 -18.01 -14.16 30.76
N THR A 211 -18.38 -13.76 29.54
CA THR A 211 -19.68 -14.10 28.91
C THR A 211 -19.60 -15.34 28.02
N LEU A 212 -18.40 -15.87 27.78
CA LEU A 212 -18.16 -16.96 26.82
C LEU A 212 -17.75 -18.25 27.55
N PRO A 213 -18.27 -19.42 27.14
CA PRO A 213 -17.89 -20.71 27.73
C PRO A 213 -16.56 -21.28 27.20
N PHE A 214 -15.82 -20.51 26.39
CA PHE A 214 -14.57 -20.92 25.75
C PHE A 214 -13.57 -19.75 25.68
N PRO A 215 -12.27 -20.04 25.55
CA PRO A 215 -11.25 -19.00 25.54
C PRO A 215 -11.20 -18.25 24.20
N LEU A 216 -10.96 -16.94 24.27
CA LEU A 216 -10.75 -16.06 23.11
C LEU A 216 -9.39 -16.28 22.41
N PHE A 217 -8.41 -16.82 23.14
CA PHE A 217 -7.07 -17.15 22.64
C PHE A 217 -6.78 -18.64 22.82
N PRO A 218 -6.01 -19.26 21.92
CA PRO A 218 -5.51 -20.61 22.12
C PRO A 218 -4.53 -20.68 23.29
N GLN A 219 -4.51 -21.81 24.01
CA GLN A 219 -3.57 -22.03 25.12
C GLN A 219 -2.10 -21.90 24.69
N LYS A 220 -1.76 -22.31 23.47
CA LYS A 220 -0.39 -22.31 22.94
C LYS A 220 -0.17 -21.39 21.73
N GLY A 221 -1.15 -20.56 21.43
CA GLY A 221 -1.07 -19.52 20.40
C GLY A 221 -0.93 -18.13 21.02
N SER A 222 -0.40 -17.18 20.25
CA SER A 222 -0.27 -15.78 20.65
C SER A 222 -1.40 -14.88 20.13
N HIS A 223 -2.19 -15.35 19.15
CA HIS A 223 -3.21 -14.56 18.45
C HIS A 223 -4.66 -14.87 18.86
N TRP A 224 -5.55 -13.92 18.58
CA TRP A 224 -6.94 -13.85 19.04
C TRP A 224 -7.94 -14.78 18.31
N ALA A 225 -7.76 -16.10 18.34
CA ALA A 225 -8.59 -17.07 17.60
C ALA A 225 -10.10 -16.73 17.47
N ALA A 226 -10.90 -16.98 18.53
CA ALA A 226 -12.32 -16.66 18.55
C ALA A 226 -12.57 -15.14 18.74
N GLY A 227 -11.56 -14.40 19.20
CA GLY A 227 -11.62 -12.96 19.38
C GLY A 227 -11.55 -12.14 18.08
N ALA A 228 -11.03 -12.70 16.98
CA ALA A 228 -10.85 -11.99 15.73
C ALA A 228 -12.19 -11.47 15.14
N PRO A 229 -13.23 -12.30 14.94
CA PRO A 229 -14.53 -11.81 14.43
C PRO A 229 -15.16 -10.73 15.31
N LEU A 230 -15.03 -10.89 16.63
CA LEU A 230 -15.50 -9.94 17.64
C LEU A 230 -14.78 -8.58 17.53
N ALA A 231 -13.47 -8.60 17.31
CA ALA A 231 -12.67 -7.39 17.10
C ALA A 231 -13.04 -6.69 15.78
N VAL A 232 -13.32 -7.44 14.71
CA VAL A 232 -13.72 -6.86 13.42
C VAL A 232 -15.11 -6.20 13.50
N ASP A 233 -16.09 -6.83 14.17
CA ASP A 233 -17.41 -6.19 14.40
C ASP A 233 -17.26 -4.86 15.15
N THR A 234 -16.47 -4.87 16.22
CA THR A 234 -16.19 -3.66 17.02
C THR A 234 -15.47 -2.58 16.21
N MET A 235 -14.51 -2.99 15.38
CA MET A 235 -13.78 -2.10 14.49
C MET A 235 -14.70 -1.44 13.45
N LEU A 236 -15.57 -2.21 12.80
CA LEU A 236 -16.52 -1.68 11.81
C LEU A 236 -17.46 -0.65 12.46
N ARG A 237 -18.03 -0.96 13.64
CA ARG A 237 -18.90 -0.02 14.37
C ARG A 237 -18.20 1.28 14.73
N LEU A 238 -16.91 1.23 15.08
CA LEU A 238 -16.12 2.44 15.31
C LEU A 238 -15.98 3.25 14.00
N MET A 239 -15.61 2.60 12.90
CA MET A 239 -15.47 3.27 11.60
C MET A 239 -16.79 3.91 11.13
N GLU A 240 -17.93 3.24 11.35
CA GLU A 240 -19.25 3.81 11.06
C GLU A 240 -19.49 5.10 11.85
N SER A 241 -19.17 5.06 13.16
CA SER A 241 -19.35 6.21 14.05
C SER A 241 -18.45 7.40 13.70
N THR A 242 -17.22 7.15 13.20
CA THR A 242 -16.28 8.21 12.84
C THR A 242 -16.61 8.85 11.50
N ASN A 243 -17.13 8.07 10.56
CA ASN A 243 -17.34 8.55 9.19
C ASN A 243 -18.79 8.91 8.87
N GLY A 244 -19.73 8.57 9.76
CA GLY A 244 -21.17 8.73 9.51
C GLY A 244 -21.65 7.90 8.31
N LYS A 245 -20.96 6.80 8.01
CA LYS A 245 -21.28 5.85 6.94
C LYS A 245 -21.81 4.56 7.54
N LYS A 246 -22.62 3.82 6.79
CA LYS A 246 -23.10 2.50 7.18
C LYS A 246 -22.31 1.42 6.44
N TYR A 247 -21.73 0.50 7.20
CA TYR A 247 -20.91 -0.59 6.70
C TYR A 247 -21.64 -1.93 6.86
N PRO A 248 -21.10 -3.05 6.33
CA PRO A 248 -21.74 -4.35 6.50
C PRO A 248 -21.79 -4.76 7.98
N ASP A 249 -22.96 -5.20 8.44
CA ASP A 249 -23.12 -5.77 9.77
C ASP A 249 -22.58 -7.21 9.78
N ILE A 250 -21.75 -7.54 10.76
CA ILE A 250 -21.26 -8.91 10.98
C ILE A 250 -22.22 -9.63 11.92
N THR A 251 -22.69 -10.82 11.49
CA THR A 251 -23.46 -11.73 12.33
C THR A 251 -22.65 -13.00 12.59
N LEU A 252 -22.44 -13.29 13.87
CA LEU A 252 -21.76 -14.50 14.34
C LEU A 252 -22.81 -15.58 14.65
N GLY A 253 -22.64 -16.77 14.07
CA GLY A 253 -23.44 -17.94 14.37
C GLY A 253 -23.01 -18.64 15.68
N GLU A 254 -23.53 -19.84 15.92
CA GLU A 254 -23.13 -20.64 17.07
C GLU A 254 -21.64 -21.07 16.96
N PRO A 255 -20.83 -20.85 18.00
CA PRO A 255 -19.42 -21.21 17.99
C PRO A 255 -19.22 -22.73 18.00
N TYR A 256 -18.19 -23.21 17.30
CA TYR A 256 -17.85 -24.64 17.26
C TYR A 256 -16.36 -24.88 17.55
N PRO A 257 -16.02 -26.02 18.19
CA PRO A 257 -14.63 -26.37 18.48
C PRO A 257 -13.92 -26.95 17.25
N VAL A 258 -12.65 -26.58 17.09
CA VAL A 258 -11.70 -27.10 16.10
C VAL A 258 -10.59 -27.83 16.85
N TYR A 259 -10.54 -29.15 16.69
CA TYR A 259 -9.59 -30.01 17.40
C TYR A 259 -8.24 -30.17 16.69
N ASP A 260 -8.23 -30.10 15.36
CA ASP A 260 -6.98 -30.04 14.59
C ASP A 260 -6.49 -28.59 14.55
N VAL A 261 -5.84 -28.18 15.65
CA VAL A 261 -5.44 -26.79 15.86
C VAL A 261 -4.41 -26.38 14.79
N PRO A 262 -4.73 -25.38 13.95
CA PRO A 262 -3.83 -24.86 12.91
C PRO A 262 -2.52 -24.34 13.51
N ASN A 263 -1.42 -24.35 12.73
CA ASN A 263 -0.11 -23.87 13.22
C ASN A 263 -0.16 -22.42 13.70
N ASP A 264 -0.92 -21.57 13.04
CA ASP A 264 -1.13 -20.17 13.44
C ASP A 264 -1.68 -20.09 14.88
N ASP A 265 -2.71 -20.88 15.19
CA ASP A 265 -3.32 -20.93 16.52
C ASP A 265 -2.45 -21.67 17.57
N LYS A 266 -1.26 -22.16 17.21
CA LYS A 266 -0.25 -22.75 18.11
C LYS A 266 1.16 -22.27 17.76
N ASP A 267 1.29 -21.04 17.28
CA ASP A 267 2.54 -20.42 16.83
C ASP A 267 3.63 -20.48 17.91
N LEU A 268 3.30 -20.21 19.18
CA LEU A 268 4.25 -20.31 20.30
C LEU A 268 4.69 -21.76 20.55
N GLU A 269 3.83 -22.75 20.35
CA GLU A 269 4.22 -24.17 20.40
C GLU A 269 5.23 -24.49 19.29
N CYS A 270 4.98 -23.98 18.08
CA CYS A 270 5.88 -24.19 16.95
C CYS A 270 7.28 -23.63 17.27
N LEU A 271 7.35 -22.43 17.87
CA LEU A 271 8.59 -21.78 18.29
C LEU A 271 9.39 -22.55 19.36
N LEU A 272 8.74 -23.43 20.14
CA LEU A 272 9.47 -24.33 21.05
C LEU A 272 10.32 -25.37 20.30
N ASN A 273 10.03 -25.62 19.02
CA ASN A 273 10.72 -26.59 18.19
C ASN A 273 10.86 -27.95 18.91
N LEU A 274 9.76 -28.47 19.45
CA LEU A 274 9.77 -29.77 20.12
C LEU A 274 9.84 -30.91 19.11
N TRP A 275 10.33 -32.07 19.55
CA TRP A 275 10.31 -33.30 18.76
C TRP A 275 8.90 -33.85 18.64
N ARG A 276 8.13 -33.80 19.74
CA ARG A 276 6.74 -34.28 19.81
C ARG A 276 5.77 -33.12 19.91
N PRO A 277 4.72 -33.09 19.08
CA PRO A 277 3.66 -32.10 19.24
C PRO A 277 3.01 -32.27 20.60
N GLN A 278 2.60 -31.15 21.19
CA GLN A 278 1.92 -31.11 22.47
C GLN A 278 0.41 -31.27 22.23
N LYS A 279 -0.28 -31.91 23.19
CA LYS A 279 -1.74 -31.97 23.17
C LYS A 279 -2.32 -30.56 23.29
N ASN A 280 -3.13 -30.14 22.33
CA ASN A 280 -3.80 -28.83 22.35
C ASN A 280 -5.26 -28.97 22.76
N ASP A 281 -5.74 -27.99 23.53
CA ASP A 281 -7.17 -27.77 23.71
C ASP A 281 -7.77 -27.25 22.39
N PRO A 282 -9.05 -27.56 22.10
CA PRO A 282 -9.68 -27.08 20.88
C PRO A 282 -9.74 -25.55 20.87
N VAL A 283 -9.55 -24.98 19.69
CA VAL A 283 -9.83 -23.56 19.44
C VAL A 283 -11.26 -23.41 18.97
N TYR A 284 -11.88 -22.26 19.21
CA TYR A 284 -13.27 -22.03 18.81
C TYR A 284 -13.34 -21.07 17.64
N GLU A 285 -14.24 -21.36 16.71
CA GLU A 285 -14.52 -20.54 15.54
C GLU A 285 -16.01 -20.20 15.47
N TYR A 286 -16.33 -19.14 14.74
CA TYR A 286 -17.70 -18.72 14.48
C TYR A 286 -18.02 -18.86 12.98
N PRO A 287 -19.20 -19.38 12.61
CA PRO A 287 -19.76 -19.11 11.30
C PRO A 287 -19.99 -17.61 11.17
N VAL A 288 -19.38 -16.96 10.19
CA VAL A 288 -19.52 -15.52 9.95
C VAL A 288 -20.42 -15.29 8.73
N SER A 289 -21.45 -14.46 8.90
CA SER A 289 -22.33 -14.00 7.83
C SER A 289 -22.44 -12.49 7.84
N LEU A 290 -22.71 -11.91 6.67
CA LEU A 290 -22.85 -10.47 6.50
C LEU A 290 -24.30 -10.11 6.27
N LYS A 291 -24.77 -9.06 6.94
CA LYS A 291 -26.06 -8.44 6.67
C LYS A 291 -25.81 -7.11 5.94
N LEU A 292 -26.42 -6.99 4.77
CA LEU A 292 -26.34 -5.83 3.91
C LEU A 292 -27.70 -5.14 3.84
N ASP A 293 -27.68 -3.82 3.96
CA ASP A 293 -28.84 -2.96 3.75
C ASP A 293 -28.62 -2.13 2.47
N ASN A 294 -29.68 -1.51 1.93
CA ASN A 294 -29.57 -0.72 0.68
C ASN A 294 -28.64 0.50 0.79
N GLU A 295 -28.33 0.94 2.02
CA GLU A 295 -27.43 2.07 2.32
C GLU A 295 -26.00 1.62 2.63
N THR A 296 -25.74 0.30 2.66
CA THR A 296 -24.43 -0.25 3.01
C THR A 296 -23.38 0.15 1.97
N GLN A 297 -22.28 0.71 2.46
CA GLN A 297 -21.09 1.04 1.69
C GLN A 297 -19.94 0.11 2.07
N PHE A 298 -18.98 -0.07 1.17
CA PHE A 298 -17.81 -0.92 1.37
C PHE A 298 -16.56 -0.05 1.39
N PRO A 299 -15.95 0.20 2.57
CA PRO A 299 -14.87 1.17 2.68
C PRO A 299 -13.57 0.65 2.08
N SER A 300 -12.78 1.57 1.55
CA SER A 300 -11.36 1.37 1.28
C SER A 300 -10.57 1.61 2.57
N VAL A 301 -9.77 0.63 3.01
CA VAL A 301 -9.08 0.70 4.32
C VAL A 301 -7.59 0.44 4.19
N LEU A 302 -6.77 1.37 4.70
CA LEU A 302 -5.36 1.15 4.99
C LEU A 302 -5.23 0.60 6.42
N PHE A 303 -4.84 -0.66 6.53
CA PHE A 303 -4.46 -1.26 7.80
C PHE A 303 -2.99 -1.02 8.06
N VAL A 304 -2.64 -0.59 9.28
CA VAL A 304 -1.26 -0.42 9.71
C VAL A 304 -1.11 -1.20 11.01
N GLY A 305 -0.19 -2.16 11.07
CA GLY A 305 -0.07 -2.94 12.29
C GLY A 305 0.66 -4.27 12.17
N THR A 306 0.10 -5.29 12.80
CA THR A 306 0.81 -6.52 13.17
C THR A 306 0.18 -7.77 12.56
N SER A 307 0.73 -8.94 12.87
CA SER A 307 0.24 -10.22 12.38
C SER A 307 -1.21 -10.54 12.80
N PHE A 308 -1.78 -9.81 13.76
CA PHE A 308 -3.19 -9.88 14.14
C PHE A 308 -4.13 -9.60 12.95
N TYR A 309 -3.71 -8.80 11.96
CA TYR A 309 -4.42 -8.56 10.71
C TYR A 309 -4.77 -9.87 9.97
N TRP A 310 -3.80 -10.77 9.84
CA TRP A 310 -3.97 -12.03 9.10
C TRP A 310 -5.05 -12.93 9.73
N TYR A 311 -5.19 -12.88 11.06
CA TYR A 311 -6.22 -13.64 11.77
C TYR A 311 -7.62 -13.07 11.54
N MET A 312 -7.76 -11.73 11.50
CA MET A 312 -9.03 -11.12 11.13
C MET A 312 -9.41 -11.50 9.71
N LYS A 313 -8.49 -11.34 8.76
CA LYS A 313 -8.71 -11.69 7.36
C LYS A 313 -9.04 -13.17 7.15
N ARG A 314 -8.44 -14.07 7.95
CA ARG A 314 -8.69 -15.50 7.86
C ARG A 314 -10.06 -15.90 8.42
N ARG A 315 -10.55 -15.20 9.45
CA ARG A 315 -11.76 -15.56 10.19
C ARG A 315 -13.00 -14.79 9.77
N VAL A 316 -12.83 -13.72 9.00
CA VAL A 316 -13.91 -12.86 8.51
C VAL A 316 -13.71 -12.63 7.00
N PRO A 317 -14.77 -12.65 6.18
CA PRO A 317 -14.65 -12.46 4.73
C PRO A 317 -14.32 -11.01 4.37
N PHE A 318 -13.05 -10.60 4.48
CA PHE A 318 -12.58 -9.24 4.20
C PHE A 318 -12.92 -8.79 2.77
N ASP A 319 -12.90 -9.71 1.80
CA ASP A 319 -13.26 -9.49 0.40
C ASP A 319 -14.72 -9.07 0.20
N ALA A 320 -15.58 -9.38 1.17
CA ALA A 320 -16.98 -8.97 1.18
C ALA A 320 -17.26 -7.78 2.12
N LEU A 321 -16.23 -7.26 2.81
CA LEU A 321 -16.33 -6.11 3.70
C LEU A 321 -15.72 -4.84 3.12
N PHE A 322 -14.65 -4.97 2.34
CA PHE A 322 -13.82 -3.83 1.93
C PHE A 322 -13.63 -3.78 0.41
N THR A 323 -13.63 -2.57 -0.15
CA THR A 323 -13.26 -2.34 -1.56
C THR A 323 -11.75 -2.36 -1.76
N SER A 324 -10.98 -1.97 -0.76
CA SER A 324 -9.52 -2.11 -0.70
C SER A 324 -9.09 -2.42 0.74
N ARG A 325 -8.00 -3.16 0.89
CA ARG A 325 -7.50 -3.71 2.16
C ARG A 325 -5.97 -3.73 2.19
N ASP A 326 -5.37 -2.60 1.84
CA ASP A 326 -3.92 -2.46 1.85
C ASP A 326 -3.40 -2.56 3.28
N PHE A 327 -2.25 -3.21 3.45
CA PHE A 327 -1.70 -3.52 4.76
C PHE A 327 -0.23 -3.13 4.86
N TYR A 328 0.03 -2.14 5.74
CA TYR A 328 1.38 -1.74 6.12
C TYR A 328 1.84 -2.49 7.37
N PHE A 329 2.45 -3.64 7.15
CA PHE A 329 2.88 -4.58 8.18
C PHE A 329 4.18 -4.13 8.85
N TYR A 330 4.13 -3.90 10.17
CA TYR A 330 5.23 -3.40 11.01
C TYR A 330 5.95 -2.17 10.45
N CYS A 331 5.21 -1.35 9.68
CA CYS A 331 5.75 -0.20 8.96
C CYS A 331 7.00 -0.52 8.12
N SER A 332 7.13 -1.79 7.70
CA SER A 332 8.30 -2.36 7.02
C SER A 332 7.92 -3.02 5.70
N LEU A 333 6.87 -3.85 5.70
CA LEU A 333 6.39 -4.57 4.52
C LEU A 333 5.04 -4.00 4.08
N PHE A 334 4.87 -3.73 2.79
CA PHE A 334 3.61 -3.24 2.24
C PHE A 334 2.95 -4.30 1.35
N TYR A 335 1.70 -4.64 1.67
CA TYR A 335 0.85 -5.56 0.91
C TYR A 335 -0.29 -4.79 0.30
N SER A 336 -0.48 -4.91 -1.03
CA SER A 336 -1.66 -4.36 -1.69
C SER A 336 -2.82 -5.35 -1.72
N GLU A 337 -4.02 -4.90 -2.11
CA GLU A 337 -5.28 -5.65 -2.26
C GLU A 337 -5.14 -7.10 -2.82
N LYS A 338 -4.16 -7.34 -3.72
CA LYS A 338 -3.88 -8.67 -4.31
C LYS A 338 -2.90 -9.55 -3.51
N GLU A 339 -2.61 -9.17 -2.26
CA GLU A 339 -1.78 -9.88 -1.27
C GLU A 339 -0.33 -10.17 -1.67
N THR A 340 0.17 -9.53 -2.72
CA THR A 340 1.59 -9.57 -3.08
C THR A 340 2.35 -8.55 -2.24
N VAL A 341 3.52 -8.93 -1.71
CA VAL A 341 4.48 -7.96 -1.15
C VAL A 341 4.87 -7.02 -2.28
N VAL A 342 4.44 -5.76 -2.18
CA VAL A 342 4.76 -4.72 -3.16
C VAL A 342 6.18 -4.22 -2.95
N THR A 343 6.56 -4.04 -1.69
CA THR A 343 7.92 -3.70 -1.30
C THR A 343 8.20 -4.15 0.13
N SER A 344 9.45 -4.54 0.37
CA SER A 344 10.01 -4.75 1.70
C SER A 344 10.80 -3.56 2.22
N ASN A 345 10.91 -2.50 1.41
CA ASN A 345 11.60 -1.28 1.78
C ASN A 345 10.57 -0.22 2.18
N LYS A 346 10.52 0.11 3.47
CA LYS A 346 9.63 1.13 4.02
C LYS A 346 9.74 2.50 3.33
N ASP A 347 10.88 2.81 2.72
CA ASP A 347 11.13 4.10 2.04
C ASP A 347 10.54 4.17 0.64
N GLN A 348 10.18 3.02 0.06
CA GLN A 348 9.52 2.96 -1.24
C GLN A 348 8.00 3.12 -1.11
N VAL A 349 7.46 3.11 0.12
CA VAL A 349 6.04 3.33 0.39
C VAL A 349 5.74 4.82 0.35
N ASP A 350 4.88 5.22 -0.59
CA ASP A 350 4.37 6.59 -0.69
C ASP A 350 3.26 6.82 0.34
N LEU A 351 3.66 6.91 1.61
CA LEU A 351 2.74 6.90 2.75
C LEU A 351 1.67 8.00 2.68
N LEU A 352 1.98 9.16 2.11
CA LEU A 352 1.00 10.24 1.92
C LEU A 352 -0.13 9.79 0.99
N TRP A 353 0.23 9.15 -0.13
CA TRP A 353 -0.73 8.62 -1.08
C TRP A 353 -1.57 7.54 -0.43
N GLU A 354 -0.95 6.56 0.22
CA GLU A 354 -1.67 5.46 0.87
C GLU A 354 -2.64 5.95 1.95
N ILE A 355 -2.26 6.95 2.76
CA ILE A 355 -3.15 7.50 3.78
C ILE A 355 -4.35 8.21 3.16
N LEU A 356 -4.13 9.01 2.12
CA LEU A 356 -5.17 9.90 1.58
C LEU A 356 -6.11 9.22 0.61
N THR A 357 -5.70 8.16 -0.10
CA THR A 357 -6.55 7.45 -1.08
C THR A 357 -7.51 6.43 -0.47
N HIS A 358 -7.41 6.18 0.84
CA HIS A 358 -8.31 5.29 1.56
C HIS A 358 -9.40 6.07 2.30
N ASP A 359 -10.57 5.45 2.52
CA ASP A 359 -11.64 6.03 3.34
C ASP A 359 -11.25 6.03 4.82
N ASN A 360 -10.45 5.04 5.23
CA ASN A 360 -10.06 4.83 6.62
C ASN A 360 -8.61 4.40 6.74
N VAL A 361 -7.96 4.87 7.81
CA VAL A 361 -6.69 4.35 8.30
C VAL A 361 -6.92 3.73 9.68
N VAL A 362 -6.61 2.43 9.78
CA VAL A 362 -6.76 1.66 11.02
C VAL A 362 -5.39 1.27 11.54
N TYR A 363 -5.03 1.83 12.69
CA TYR A 363 -3.72 1.65 13.29
C TYR A 363 -3.79 0.70 14.49
N PHE A 364 -3.19 -0.48 14.34
CA PHE A 364 -3.08 -1.51 15.37
C PHE A 364 -1.71 -1.49 16.04
N LEU A 365 -1.72 -1.44 17.37
CA LEU A 365 -0.54 -1.54 18.21
C LEU A 365 -0.78 -2.51 19.35
N ASN A 366 0.10 -3.48 19.56
CA ASN A 366 0.09 -4.21 20.82
C ASN A 366 0.86 -3.45 21.90
N GLY A 367 0.69 -3.89 23.14
CA GLY A 367 1.30 -3.22 24.27
C GLY A 367 2.83 -3.13 24.21
N PRO A 368 3.58 -4.21 23.91
CA PRO A 368 5.02 -4.13 23.72
C PRO A 368 5.47 -3.14 22.65
N GLN A 369 4.69 -2.93 21.59
CA GLN A 369 5.02 -2.00 20.50
C GLN A 369 4.89 -0.54 20.88
N LEU A 370 4.16 -0.20 21.93
CA LEU A 370 4.17 1.16 22.48
C LEU A 370 5.57 1.57 22.93
N TYR A 371 6.38 0.61 23.40
CA TYR A 371 7.80 0.82 23.78
C TYR A 371 8.76 0.84 22.58
N MET A 372 8.25 0.58 21.37
CA MET A 372 9.01 0.58 20.12
C MET A 372 8.56 1.72 19.19
N ASP A 373 8.03 2.81 19.77
CA ASP A 373 7.47 3.97 19.07
C ASP A 373 6.43 3.62 17.99
N GLY A 374 5.78 2.45 18.11
CA GLY A 374 4.89 1.92 17.08
C GLY A 374 5.54 1.84 15.70
N PHE A 375 6.83 1.51 15.63
CA PHE A 375 7.64 1.46 14.41
C PHE A 375 7.64 2.80 13.65
N PHE A 376 7.55 3.92 14.38
CA PHE A 376 7.59 5.29 13.86
C PHE A 376 6.44 5.63 12.89
N PHE A 377 5.30 4.93 12.94
CA PHE A 377 4.17 5.26 12.08
C PHE A 377 3.70 6.70 12.28
N ALA A 378 3.44 7.10 13.54
CA ALA A 378 2.87 8.40 13.86
C ALA A 378 3.76 9.56 13.40
N SER A 379 5.07 9.49 13.63
CA SER A 379 6.00 10.53 13.17
C SER A 379 6.09 10.57 11.64
N ARG A 380 6.17 9.41 10.97
CA ARG A 380 6.24 9.33 9.51
C ARG A 380 4.97 9.81 8.82
N ALA A 381 3.80 9.47 9.35
CA ALA A 381 2.50 9.90 8.84
C ALA A 381 2.31 11.41 9.01
N LEU A 382 2.60 11.96 10.20
CA LEU A 382 2.53 13.41 10.44
C LEU A 382 3.47 14.18 9.51
N ARG A 383 4.71 13.71 9.36
CA ARG A 383 5.68 14.29 8.42
C ARG A 383 5.15 14.22 6.99
N ALA A 384 4.63 13.07 6.55
CA ALA A 384 4.13 12.90 5.19
C ALA A 384 2.98 13.88 4.87
N LEU A 385 2.08 14.10 5.84
CA LEU A 385 0.94 15.02 5.72
C LEU A 385 1.34 16.50 5.69
N CYS A 386 2.43 16.88 6.37
CA CYS A 386 2.76 18.29 6.59
C CYS A 386 3.97 18.79 5.79
N ILE A 387 4.97 17.93 5.54
CA ILE A 387 6.30 18.33 5.07
C ILE A 387 6.48 17.87 3.62
N SER A 388 6.89 18.78 2.74
CA SER A 388 7.21 18.46 1.34
C SER A 388 8.47 17.60 1.23
N ASP A 389 8.59 16.85 0.14
CA ASP A 389 9.77 16.01 -0.12
C ASP A 389 11.06 16.84 -0.17
N SER A 390 11.01 18.05 -0.76
CA SER A 390 12.16 18.96 -0.81
C SER A 390 12.58 19.44 0.57
N ARG A 391 11.62 19.82 1.42
CA ARG A 391 11.88 20.29 2.79
C ARG A 391 12.43 19.15 3.66
N TYR A 392 11.92 17.94 3.46
CA TYR A 392 12.44 16.76 4.13
C TYR A 392 13.91 16.49 3.75
N GLN A 393 14.26 16.53 2.47
CA GLN A 393 15.65 16.31 2.02
C GLN A 393 16.60 17.39 2.54
N GLU A 394 16.17 18.66 2.55
CA GLU A 394 16.93 19.76 3.15
C GLU A 394 17.23 19.48 4.63
N LYS A 395 16.19 19.15 5.42
CA LYS A 395 16.35 18.89 6.85
C LYS A 395 17.16 17.64 7.14
N LEU A 396 17.01 16.59 6.32
CA LEU A 396 17.80 15.38 6.41
C LEU A 396 19.29 15.68 6.23
N GLN A 397 19.63 16.51 5.24
CA GLN A 397 21.01 16.92 5.01
C GLN A 397 21.53 17.80 6.16
N GLU A 398 20.74 18.75 6.65
CA GLU A 398 21.09 19.60 7.80
C GLU A 398 21.43 18.77 9.04
N VAL A 399 20.58 17.79 9.38
CA VAL A 399 20.81 16.92 10.53
C VAL A 399 22.02 16.01 10.30
N ALA A 400 22.18 15.45 9.10
CA ALA A 400 23.35 14.64 8.77
C ALA A 400 24.66 15.43 8.90
N ASP A 401 24.69 16.67 8.41
CA ASP A 401 25.84 17.57 8.53
C ASP A 401 26.17 17.90 9.99
N SER A 402 25.14 18.08 10.84
CA SER A 402 25.33 18.32 12.28
C SER A 402 25.94 17.11 13.02
N LEU A 403 25.72 15.89 12.51
CA LEU A 403 26.23 14.65 13.11
C LEU A 403 27.64 14.31 12.64
N MET A 404 28.08 14.86 11.50
CA MET A 404 29.42 14.63 10.96
C MET A 404 30.47 15.43 11.73
N THR A 405 31.45 14.75 12.32
CA THR A 405 32.65 15.40 12.87
C THR A 405 33.60 15.81 11.74
N ALA A 406 34.23 16.97 11.83
CA ALA A 406 34.88 17.74 10.75
C ALA A 406 36.06 17.10 9.96
N ASN A 407 36.34 15.80 10.06
CA ASN A 407 37.44 15.16 9.32
C ASN A 407 36.92 14.11 8.33
N HIS A 408 36.94 14.50 7.05
CA HIS A 408 36.88 13.67 5.83
C HIS A 408 35.97 12.43 5.85
N ALA A 409 34.66 12.66 5.82
CA ALA A 409 33.71 11.61 5.45
C ALA A 409 33.84 11.27 3.97
N ASP A 410 34.23 10.04 3.66
CA ASP A 410 34.05 9.46 2.34
C ASP A 410 32.55 9.22 2.05
N ALA A 411 32.20 8.77 0.84
CA ALA A 411 30.81 8.56 0.45
C ALA A 411 30.08 7.55 1.37
N THR A 412 30.79 6.55 1.88
CA THR A 412 30.25 5.50 2.76
C THR A 412 29.94 6.06 4.15
N GLU A 413 30.82 6.92 4.68
CA GLU A 413 30.54 7.61 5.94
C GLU A 413 29.34 8.54 5.83
N ARG A 414 29.19 9.26 4.70
CA ARG A 414 28.05 10.14 4.48
C ARG A 414 26.71 9.39 4.48
N GLU A 415 26.63 8.22 3.85
CA GLU A 415 25.43 7.37 3.89
C GLU A 415 25.06 6.94 5.31
N LYS A 416 26.05 6.58 6.14
CA LYS A 416 25.84 6.25 7.56
C LYS A 416 25.25 7.41 8.35
N TYR A 417 25.70 8.64 8.12
CA TYR A 417 25.16 9.82 8.80
C TYR A 417 23.78 10.21 8.29
N LEU A 418 23.50 10.06 6.99
CA LEU A 418 22.15 10.21 6.45
C LEU A 418 21.17 9.20 7.08
N TYR A 419 21.59 7.95 7.27
CA TYR A 419 20.79 6.94 7.96
C TYR A 419 20.52 7.33 9.42
N LYS A 420 21.53 7.79 10.16
CA LYS A 420 21.36 8.29 11.53
C LYS A 420 20.45 9.52 11.61
N ALA A 421 20.62 10.46 10.70
CA ALA A 421 19.80 11.66 10.61
C ALA A 421 18.34 11.31 10.34
N LYS A 422 18.09 10.35 9.45
CA LYS A 422 16.75 9.83 9.20
C LYS A 422 16.14 9.21 10.45
N LEU A 423 16.87 8.37 11.18
CA LEU A 423 16.39 7.81 12.45
C LEU A 423 16.09 8.89 13.49
N ALA A 424 16.91 9.94 13.56
CA ALA A 424 16.66 11.08 14.44
C ALA A 424 15.36 11.81 14.08
N LEU A 425 15.11 12.05 12.79
CA LEU A 425 13.87 12.68 12.29
C LEU A 425 12.64 11.78 12.47
N GLU A 426 12.79 10.45 12.41
CA GLU A 426 11.72 9.49 12.71
C GLU A 426 11.40 9.45 14.21
N LYS A 427 12.41 9.57 15.07
CA LYS A 427 12.24 9.57 16.53
C LYS A 427 11.68 10.89 17.07
N ASP A 428 12.11 12.01 16.47
CA ASP A 428 11.71 13.34 16.89
C ASP A 428 11.20 14.16 15.69
N PRO A 429 9.89 14.11 15.39
CA PRO A 429 9.30 14.91 14.33
C PRO A 429 9.35 16.41 14.64
N GLU A 430 9.54 16.83 15.91
CA GLU A 430 9.62 18.23 16.31
C GLU A 430 10.98 18.89 15.92
N LEU A 431 11.91 18.13 15.35
CA LEU A 431 13.07 18.68 14.63
C LEU A 431 12.63 19.55 13.44
N PHE A 432 11.45 19.30 12.86
CA PHE A 432 10.77 20.23 11.95
C PHE A 432 10.06 21.30 12.77
N GLU A 433 10.41 22.57 12.55
CA GLU A 433 9.82 23.70 13.25
C GLU A 433 8.30 23.78 13.02
N GLU A 434 7.89 23.38 11.82
CA GLU A 434 6.50 23.30 11.37
C GLU A 434 5.66 22.30 12.19
N LEU A 435 6.30 21.33 12.85
CA LEU A 435 5.64 20.26 13.61
C LEU A 435 5.71 20.45 15.13
N ARG A 436 6.43 21.46 15.62
CA ARG A 436 6.64 21.70 17.06
C ARG A 436 5.38 22.08 17.82
N GLY A 437 5.35 21.73 19.10
CA GLY A 437 4.33 22.16 20.06
C GLY A 437 3.01 21.39 19.99
N GLU A 438 2.01 21.85 20.74
CA GLU A 438 0.75 21.13 20.95
C GLU A 438 -0.28 21.35 19.83
N ALA A 439 -0.18 22.45 19.08
CA ALA A 439 -1.17 22.81 18.07
C ALA A 439 -1.08 21.90 16.83
N VAL A 440 -2.22 21.72 16.16
CA VAL A 440 -2.26 21.07 14.84
C VAL A 440 -1.46 21.95 13.87
N PRO A 441 -0.43 21.40 13.17
CA PRO A 441 0.33 22.16 12.19
C PRO A 441 -0.59 22.77 11.13
N THR A 442 -0.26 23.96 10.64
CA THR A 442 -0.95 24.56 9.48
C THR A 442 -0.27 24.21 8.16
N ALA A 443 1.01 23.80 8.21
CA ALA A 443 1.73 23.31 7.04
C ALA A 443 1.08 22.04 6.49
N ARG A 444 0.95 21.96 5.16
CA ARG A 444 0.41 20.82 4.43
C ARG A 444 1.37 20.44 3.31
N ASN A 445 1.50 19.15 3.06
CA ASN A 445 2.28 18.69 1.93
C ASN A 445 1.61 19.17 0.63
N PRO A 446 2.34 19.83 -0.29
CA PRO A 446 1.76 20.38 -1.52
C PRO A 446 1.19 19.30 -2.46
N ARG A 447 1.56 18.02 -2.27
CA ARG A 447 1.02 16.90 -3.07
C ARG A 447 -0.42 16.54 -2.71
N ILE A 448 -0.95 17.00 -1.56
CA ILE A 448 -2.28 16.61 -1.07
C ILE A 448 -3.37 16.88 -2.11
N GLU A 449 -3.43 18.09 -2.67
CA GLU A 449 -4.48 18.48 -3.62
C GLU A 449 -4.54 17.53 -4.82
N LYS A 450 -3.38 17.20 -5.38
CA LYS A 450 -3.28 16.21 -6.46
C LYS A 450 -3.77 14.83 -6.04
N ILE A 451 -3.36 14.35 -4.87
CA ILE A 451 -3.75 13.03 -4.38
C ILE A 451 -5.26 12.96 -4.11
N LEU A 452 -5.89 14.05 -3.67
CA LEU A 452 -7.34 14.10 -3.51
C LEU A 452 -8.07 13.97 -4.85
N VAL A 453 -7.57 14.62 -5.91
CA VAL A 453 -8.09 14.42 -7.27
C VAL A 453 -7.90 12.97 -7.73
N GLU A 454 -6.74 12.38 -7.48
CA GLU A 454 -6.50 10.95 -7.77
C GLU A 454 -7.50 10.04 -7.03
N ARG A 455 -7.78 10.33 -5.75
CA ARG A 455 -8.79 9.62 -4.96
C ARG A 455 -10.19 9.76 -5.56
N ASP A 456 -10.59 10.95 -5.95
CA ASP A 456 -11.92 11.20 -6.52
C ASP A 456 -12.11 10.43 -7.84
N ILE A 457 -11.04 10.34 -8.64
CA ILE A 457 -11.00 9.50 -9.84
C ILE A 457 -11.13 8.02 -9.49
N LEU A 458 -10.37 7.53 -8.50
CA LEU A 458 -10.41 6.13 -8.05
C LEU A 458 -11.78 5.71 -7.54
N ASN A 459 -12.46 6.62 -6.83
CA ASN A 459 -13.81 6.41 -6.31
C ASN A 459 -14.90 6.50 -7.40
N ASN A 460 -14.57 6.99 -8.58
CA ASN A 460 -15.46 7.00 -9.73
C ASN A 460 -15.20 5.76 -10.61
N ALA A 461 -16.00 4.71 -10.40
CA ALA A 461 -15.85 3.43 -11.11
C ALA A 461 -15.78 3.58 -12.65
N ARG A 462 -16.56 4.50 -13.22
CA ARG A 462 -16.53 4.77 -14.68
C ARG A 462 -15.22 5.44 -15.09
N TRP A 463 -14.74 6.41 -14.33
CA TRP A 463 -13.49 7.12 -14.63
C TRP A 463 -12.27 6.21 -14.46
N LYS A 464 -12.24 5.44 -13.36
CA LYS A 464 -11.21 4.43 -13.11
C LYS A 464 -11.11 3.44 -14.26
N ALA A 465 -12.23 2.84 -14.69
CA ALA A 465 -12.25 1.88 -15.79
C ALA A 465 -11.74 2.48 -17.12
N LEU A 466 -12.01 3.77 -17.38
CA LEU A 466 -11.50 4.46 -18.57
C LEU A 466 -9.98 4.63 -18.53
N LEU A 467 -9.44 4.99 -17.37
CA LEU A 467 -7.99 5.14 -17.19
C LEU A 467 -7.26 3.80 -17.20
N GLU A 468 -7.87 2.74 -16.65
CA GLU A 468 -7.36 1.36 -16.75
C GLU A 468 -7.29 0.94 -18.22
N ALA A 469 -8.37 1.13 -18.99
CA ALA A 469 -8.37 0.81 -20.41
C ALA A 469 -7.34 1.63 -21.20
N LYS A 470 -7.13 2.91 -20.83
CA LYS A 470 -6.06 3.73 -21.43
C LYS A 470 -4.68 3.20 -21.09
N ALA A 471 -4.44 2.88 -19.82
CA ALA A 471 -3.17 2.34 -19.36
C ALA A 471 -2.83 1.04 -20.10
N ASP A 472 -3.80 0.14 -20.24
CA ASP A 472 -3.65 -1.11 -20.98
C ASP A 472 -3.37 -0.87 -22.47
N ASN A 473 -4.14 0.01 -23.12
CA ASN A 473 -3.96 0.34 -24.54
C ASN A 473 -2.58 0.96 -24.82
N ASP A 474 -2.10 1.82 -23.92
CA ASP A 474 -0.82 2.49 -24.06
C ASP A 474 0.35 1.66 -23.50
N SER A 475 0.08 0.45 -22.96
CA SER A 475 1.05 -0.41 -22.26
C SER A 475 1.81 0.33 -21.14
N LEU A 476 1.12 1.23 -20.43
CA LEU A 476 1.65 2.01 -19.34
C LEU A 476 1.14 1.50 -17.99
N PRO A 477 1.91 1.63 -16.89
CA PRO A 477 1.37 1.38 -15.56
C PRO A 477 0.23 2.36 -15.23
N PHE A 478 -0.79 1.87 -14.52
CA PHE A 478 -1.98 2.67 -14.19
C PHE A 478 -1.69 3.92 -13.34
N LYS A 479 -0.83 3.81 -12.33
CA LYS A 479 -0.54 4.92 -11.39
C LYS A 479 0.03 6.19 -12.07
N PRO A 480 1.02 6.11 -12.98
CA PRO A 480 1.44 7.23 -13.82
C PRO A 480 0.30 7.86 -14.64
N VAL A 481 -0.58 7.06 -15.23
CA VAL A 481 -1.72 7.54 -16.04
C VAL A 481 -2.73 8.29 -15.16
N LEU A 482 -3.05 7.76 -13.99
CA LEU A 482 -3.88 8.41 -12.97
C LEU A 482 -3.27 9.75 -12.51
N SER A 483 -1.98 9.76 -12.21
CA SER A 483 -1.26 10.95 -11.77
C SER A 483 -1.20 12.03 -12.85
N LEU A 484 -1.07 11.65 -14.11
CA LEU A 484 -1.12 12.60 -15.22
C LEU A 484 -2.53 13.19 -15.37
N GLU A 485 -3.57 12.37 -15.29
CA GLU A 485 -4.95 12.82 -15.35
C GLU A 485 -5.29 13.81 -14.24
N ALA A 486 -4.88 13.52 -13.00
CA ALA A 486 -5.04 14.44 -11.88
C ALA A 486 -4.30 15.76 -12.10
N SER A 487 -3.09 15.71 -12.64
CA SER A 487 -2.33 16.92 -13.00
C SER A 487 -3.03 17.74 -14.07
N ASN A 488 -3.61 17.11 -15.10
CA ASN A 488 -4.35 17.81 -16.15
C ASN A 488 -5.55 18.57 -15.58
N ILE A 489 -6.33 17.93 -14.69
CA ILE A 489 -7.48 18.56 -14.05
C ILE A 489 -7.06 19.81 -13.27
N LEU A 490 -5.97 19.71 -12.49
CA LEU A 490 -5.48 20.83 -11.69
C LEU A 490 -4.91 21.97 -12.54
N THR A 491 -4.35 21.68 -13.71
CA THR A 491 -3.83 22.70 -14.64
C THR A 491 -4.88 23.21 -15.61
N GLY A 492 -6.13 22.74 -15.53
CA GLY A 492 -7.20 23.14 -16.45
C GLY A 492 -7.07 22.56 -17.86
N VAL A 493 -6.18 21.59 -18.06
CA VAL A 493 -6.12 20.79 -19.28
C VAL A 493 -7.33 19.85 -19.27
N PRO A 494 -8.12 19.75 -20.35
CA PRO A 494 -9.29 18.89 -20.35
C PRO A 494 -8.92 17.47 -19.97
N SER A 495 -9.70 16.90 -19.07
CA SER A 495 -9.50 15.53 -18.61
C SER A 495 -9.58 14.56 -19.79
N LEU A 496 -8.99 13.37 -19.64
CA LEU A 496 -9.18 12.28 -20.59
C LEU A 496 -10.67 12.04 -20.83
N THR A 497 -11.49 12.06 -19.79
CA THR A 497 -12.95 11.87 -19.93
C THR A 497 -13.59 12.96 -20.78
N GLU A 498 -13.20 14.23 -20.61
CA GLU A 498 -13.71 15.33 -21.42
C GLU A 498 -13.22 15.24 -22.87
N ASN A 499 -11.93 14.97 -23.09
CA ASN A 499 -11.38 14.78 -24.44
C ASN A 499 -12.03 13.59 -25.16
N MET A 500 -12.26 12.49 -24.44
CA MET A 500 -12.93 11.30 -24.97
C MET A 500 -14.42 11.54 -25.22
N PHE A 501 -15.09 12.31 -24.36
CA PHE A 501 -16.47 12.72 -24.57
C PHE A 501 -16.60 13.61 -25.81
N LEU A 502 -15.71 14.61 -25.96
CA LEU A 502 -15.68 15.51 -27.11
C LEU A 502 -15.38 14.78 -28.42
N THR A 503 -14.42 13.85 -28.41
CA THR A 503 -14.08 13.04 -29.60
C THR A 503 -15.19 12.06 -29.97
N SER A 504 -15.84 11.42 -28.99
CA SER A 504 -16.97 10.51 -29.23
C SER A 504 -18.20 11.26 -29.74
N TYR A 505 -18.48 12.44 -29.17
CA TYR A 505 -19.51 13.35 -29.66
C TYR A 505 -19.23 13.78 -31.10
N HIS A 506 -18.01 14.22 -31.40
CA HIS A 506 -17.65 14.68 -32.74
C HIS A 506 -17.78 13.56 -33.78
N PHE A 507 -17.35 12.34 -33.43
CA PHE A 507 -17.56 11.16 -34.27
C PHE A 507 -19.04 10.89 -34.52
N PHE A 508 -19.85 10.84 -33.46
CA PHE A 508 -21.29 10.59 -33.56
C PHE A 508 -21.99 11.67 -34.40
N ASP A 509 -21.64 12.94 -34.22
CA ASP A 509 -22.18 14.08 -34.98
C ASP A 509 -21.81 14.00 -36.47
N VAL A 510 -20.55 13.72 -36.80
CA VAL A 510 -20.10 13.53 -38.18
C VAL A 510 -20.82 12.36 -38.83
N GLU A 511 -20.96 11.24 -38.13
CA GLU A 511 -21.58 10.05 -38.68
C GLU A 511 -23.09 10.21 -38.87
N VAL A 512 -23.78 10.81 -37.91
CA VAL A 512 -25.21 11.16 -38.02
C VAL A 512 -25.45 12.14 -39.17
N LYS A 513 -24.63 13.19 -39.31
CA LYS A 513 -24.74 14.15 -40.44
C LYS A 513 -24.53 13.46 -41.78
N THR A 514 -23.48 12.64 -41.89
CA THR A 514 -23.20 11.84 -43.10
C THR A 514 -24.36 10.92 -43.45
N LEU A 515 -24.98 10.30 -42.44
CA LEU A 515 -26.13 9.44 -42.64
C LEU A 515 -27.37 10.22 -43.03
N ILE A 516 -27.65 11.37 -42.40
CA ILE A 516 -28.76 12.25 -42.77
C ILE A 516 -28.64 12.67 -44.23
N ASP A 517 -27.44 13.06 -44.67
CA ASP A 517 -27.19 13.43 -46.06
C ASP A 517 -27.43 12.23 -46.99
N SER A 518 -27.01 11.03 -46.61
CA SER A 518 -27.24 9.81 -47.39
C SER A 518 -28.73 9.43 -47.47
N LEU A 519 -29.44 9.50 -46.34
CA LEU A 519 -30.87 9.16 -46.23
C LEU A 519 -31.75 10.17 -46.97
N ARG A 520 -31.38 11.46 -46.94
CA ARG A 520 -32.07 12.55 -47.65
C ARG A 520 -32.06 12.38 -49.18
N HIS A 521 -31.12 11.62 -49.72
CA HIS A 521 -31.00 11.35 -51.15
C HIS A 521 -31.36 9.90 -51.53
N SER A 522 -31.95 9.13 -50.61
CA SER A 522 -32.36 7.75 -50.86
C SER A 522 -33.87 7.65 -51.10
N PRO A 523 -34.33 7.49 -52.36
CA PRO A 523 -35.76 7.43 -52.69
C PRO A 523 -36.46 6.27 -51.97
N VAL A 524 -35.80 5.12 -51.89
CA VAL A 524 -36.29 3.90 -51.23
C VAL A 524 -36.55 4.13 -49.74
N TYR A 525 -35.71 4.94 -49.10
CA TYR A 525 -35.82 5.24 -47.68
C TYR A 525 -36.88 6.31 -47.39
N ILE A 526 -36.97 7.32 -48.25
CA ILE A 526 -37.98 8.37 -48.16
C ILE A 526 -39.38 7.76 -48.30
N ASP A 527 -39.56 6.85 -49.26
CA ASP A 527 -40.84 6.14 -49.46
C ASP A 527 -41.20 5.25 -48.26
N SER A 528 -40.23 4.59 -47.64
CA SER A 528 -40.47 3.74 -46.46
C SER A 528 -40.85 4.57 -45.22
N ILE A 529 -40.24 5.74 -45.00
CA ILE A 529 -40.63 6.66 -43.92
C ILE A 529 -42.01 7.24 -44.18
N LEU A 530 -42.28 7.76 -45.38
CA LEU A 530 -43.58 8.38 -45.70
C LEU A 530 -44.75 7.40 -45.50
N SER A 531 -44.49 6.11 -45.75
CA SER A 531 -45.43 5.00 -45.50
C SER A 531 -45.64 4.72 -44.00
N ALA A 532 -44.63 4.95 -43.15
CA ALA A 532 -44.65 4.66 -41.72
C ALA A 532 -45.03 5.86 -40.83
N SER A 533 -44.77 7.10 -41.26
CA SER A 533 -44.91 8.34 -40.45
C SER A 533 -46.16 9.17 -40.77
N ALA A 534 -47.21 8.54 -41.34
CA ALA A 534 -48.45 9.20 -41.76
C ALA A 534 -48.20 10.43 -42.66
N GLY A 535 -47.22 10.35 -43.57
CA GLY A 535 -46.95 11.39 -44.57
C GLY A 535 -46.11 12.58 -44.10
N SER A 536 -45.53 12.56 -42.89
CA SER A 536 -44.63 13.62 -42.43
C SER A 536 -43.16 13.21 -42.59
N PHE A 537 -42.48 13.79 -43.58
CA PHE A 537 -41.04 13.72 -43.73
C PHE A 537 -40.46 15.09 -43.35
N ASN A 538 -39.69 15.14 -42.27
CA ASN A 538 -39.02 16.35 -41.81
C ASN A 538 -37.63 16.02 -41.25
N ASP A 539 -36.83 17.06 -41.06
CA ASP A 539 -35.45 16.92 -40.57
C ASP A 539 -35.34 16.25 -39.20
N ASN A 540 -36.40 16.28 -38.38
CA ASN A 540 -36.43 15.59 -37.09
C ASN A 540 -36.51 14.08 -37.26
N VAL A 541 -37.36 13.59 -38.16
CA VAL A 541 -37.52 12.14 -38.43
C VAL A 541 -36.25 11.56 -39.07
N LEU A 542 -35.61 12.31 -39.98
CA LEU A 542 -34.31 11.97 -40.57
C LEU A 542 -33.22 11.85 -39.49
N PHE A 543 -33.16 12.83 -38.59
CA PHE A 543 -32.18 12.85 -37.51
C PHE A 543 -32.37 11.68 -36.54
N GLU A 544 -33.60 11.44 -36.07
CA GLU A 544 -33.89 10.33 -35.15
C GLU A 544 -33.55 8.97 -35.77
N SER A 545 -33.87 8.78 -37.04
CA SER A 545 -33.56 7.54 -37.73
C SER A 545 -32.05 7.35 -37.96
N ALA A 546 -31.34 8.42 -38.30
CA ALA A 546 -29.88 8.39 -38.41
C ALA A 546 -29.22 8.04 -37.08
N CYS A 547 -29.69 8.62 -35.97
CA CYS A 547 -29.22 8.26 -34.63
C CYS A 547 -29.47 6.78 -34.29
N GLN A 548 -30.65 6.23 -34.64
CA GLN A 548 -30.96 4.82 -34.39
C GLN A 548 -30.06 3.87 -35.21
N ILE A 549 -29.80 4.18 -36.48
CA ILE A 549 -28.93 3.37 -37.33
C ILE A 549 -27.49 3.40 -36.83
N VAL A 550 -26.98 4.57 -36.43
CA VAL A 550 -25.64 4.70 -35.85
C VAL A 550 -25.54 3.90 -34.54
N ARG A 551 -26.56 3.98 -33.66
CA ARG A 551 -26.64 3.15 -32.43
C ARG A 551 -26.56 1.65 -32.74
N GLN A 552 -27.34 1.16 -33.69
CA GLN A 552 -27.33 -0.26 -34.07
C GLN A 552 -25.97 -0.71 -34.64
N ARG A 553 -25.30 0.12 -35.46
CA ARG A 553 -23.98 -0.21 -36.01
C ARG A 553 -22.91 -0.34 -34.93
N ILE A 554 -22.98 0.51 -33.90
CA ILE A 554 -22.08 0.46 -32.75
C ILE A 554 -22.36 -0.80 -31.90
N GLU A 555 -23.63 -1.10 -31.61
CA GLU A 555 -24.03 -2.28 -30.83
C GLU A 555 -23.64 -3.60 -31.50
N GLN A 556 -23.60 -3.63 -32.84
CA GLN A 556 -23.22 -4.80 -33.63
C GLN A 556 -21.70 -4.95 -33.84
N GLY A 557 -20.88 -4.07 -33.25
CA GLY A 557 -19.42 -4.15 -33.36
C GLY A 557 -18.87 -3.77 -34.74
N GLY A 558 -19.59 -2.95 -35.51
CA GLY A 558 -19.21 -2.56 -36.88
C GLY A 558 -17.93 -1.71 -37.01
N TYR A 559 -17.30 -1.34 -35.89
CA TYR A 559 -16.08 -0.53 -35.83
C TYR A 559 -15.02 -1.27 -35.01
N ASN A 560 -14.49 -2.39 -35.51
CA ASN A 560 -13.45 -3.18 -34.83
C ASN A 560 -12.08 -2.94 -35.46
N ASP A 561 -11.30 -2.04 -34.85
CA ASP A 561 -9.86 -1.88 -35.10
C ASP A 561 -9.24 -1.30 -33.81
N ASN A 562 -8.08 -1.75 -33.33
CA ASN A 562 -7.59 -1.61 -31.92
C ASN A 562 -7.84 -0.26 -31.20
N THR A 563 -7.87 0.87 -31.91
CA THR A 563 -8.38 2.17 -31.43
C THR A 563 -9.85 2.17 -30.95
N SER A 564 -10.58 1.07 -31.16
CA SER A 564 -12.03 0.95 -31.03
C SER A 564 -12.51 0.43 -29.69
N ALA A 565 -11.71 -0.25 -28.87
CA ALA A 565 -12.21 -0.75 -27.57
C ALA A 565 -12.54 0.42 -26.62
N ILE A 566 -11.61 1.37 -26.51
CA ILE A 566 -11.78 2.62 -25.77
C ILE A 566 -12.92 3.46 -26.39
N ARG A 567 -12.95 3.60 -27.72
CA ARG A 567 -14.02 4.34 -28.41
C ARG A 567 -15.39 3.68 -28.26
N ALA A 568 -15.51 2.37 -28.41
CA ALA A 568 -16.75 1.61 -28.27
C ALA A 568 -17.27 1.68 -26.83
N PHE A 569 -16.39 1.51 -25.83
CA PHE A 569 -16.75 1.71 -24.43
C PHE A 569 -17.26 3.14 -24.18
N THR A 570 -16.55 4.16 -24.70
CA THR A 570 -16.93 5.57 -24.52
C THR A 570 -18.24 5.92 -25.23
N ILE A 571 -18.44 5.38 -26.43
CA ILE A 571 -19.66 5.56 -27.21
C ILE A 571 -20.84 4.85 -26.51
N GLN A 572 -20.68 3.63 -25.99
CA GLN A 572 -21.72 2.97 -25.19
C GLN A 572 -22.09 3.79 -23.95
N GLN A 573 -21.08 4.32 -23.25
CA GLN A 573 -21.26 5.18 -22.09
C GLN A 573 -21.87 6.56 -22.43
N PHE A 574 -21.64 7.08 -23.64
CA PHE A 574 -22.29 8.26 -24.19
C PHE A 574 -23.76 7.99 -24.54
N LEU A 575 -24.04 6.86 -25.20
CA LEU A 575 -25.39 6.44 -25.56
C LEU A 575 -26.29 6.23 -24.33
N ALA A 576 -25.73 5.69 -23.24
CA ALA A 576 -26.43 5.57 -21.95
C ALA A 576 -26.82 6.92 -21.32
N SER A 577 -26.18 8.03 -21.72
CA SER A 577 -26.45 9.38 -21.20
C SER A 577 -27.44 10.20 -22.04
N LEU A 578 -27.83 9.71 -23.23
CA LEU A 578 -28.71 10.43 -24.16
C LEU A 578 -30.19 10.08 -23.95
N ASN A 579 -30.94 10.98 -23.29
CA ASN A 579 -32.38 10.81 -23.03
C ASN A 579 -33.31 11.50 -24.05
N ASN A 580 -32.88 12.54 -24.80
CA ASN A 580 -33.67 13.16 -25.88
C ASN A 580 -32.85 14.10 -26.81
N LYS A 581 -33.48 14.67 -27.83
CA LYS A 581 -32.87 15.62 -28.79
C LYS A 581 -32.40 16.93 -28.15
N THR A 582 -33.12 17.43 -27.14
CA THR A 582 -32.78 18.67 -26.42
C THR A 582 -31.49 18.55 -25.61
N SER A 583 -31.16 17.34 -25.12
CA SER A 583 -29.85 17.10 -24.48
C SER A 583 -28.69 17.18 -25.47
N LEU A 584 -28.90 16.78 -26.73
CA LEU A 584 -27.88 16.83 -27.78
C LEU A 584 -27.52 18.27 -28.19
N ASP A 585 -28.51 19.14 -28.38
CA ASP A 585 -28.27 20.53 -28.80
C ASP A 585 -27.60 21.39 -27.70
N ASN A 586 -28.03 21.22 -26.44
CA ASN A 586 -27.38 21.87 -25.30
C ASN A 586 -25.92 21.39 -25.10
N MET A 587 -25.66 20.12 -25.41
CA MET A 587 -24.31 19.54 -25.36
C MET A 587 -23.45 19.96 -26.55
N ALA A 588 -24.04 20.12 -27.74
CA ALA A 588 -23.36 20.68 -28.92
C ALA A 588 -22.83 22.09 -28.63
N GLN A 589 -23.64 22.90 -27.96
CA GLN A 589 -23.26 24.24 -27.53
C GLN A 589 -22.12 24.19 -26.50
N LYS A 590 -22.24 23.35 -25.47
CA LYS A 590 -21.18 23.16 -24.45
C LYS A 590 -19.87 22.66 -25.05
N ALA A 591 -19.91 21.73 -26.00
CA ALA A 591 -18.75 21.23 -26.72
C ALA A 591 -18.11 22.30 -27.63
N GLN A 592 -18.91 23.14 -28.29
CA GLN A 592 -18.41 24.28 -29.07
C GLN A 592 -17.75 25.34 -28.17
N ASP A 593 -18.32 25.62 -27.01
CA ASP A 593 -17.79 26.58 -26.05
C ASP A 593 -16.50 26.05 -25.39
N GLN A 594 -16.45 24.75 -25.09
CA GLN A 594 -15.23 24.06 -24.64
C GLN A 594 -14.16 23.97 -25.73
N HIS A 595 -14.53 23.73 -26.99
CA HIS A 595 -13.57 23.73 -28.10
C HIS A 595 -12.97 25.11 -28.34
N LYS A 596 -13.77 26.19 -28.21
CA LYS A 596 -13.27 27.58 -28.27
C LYS A 596 -12.34 27.91 -27.11
N SER A 597 -12.63 27.43 -25.90
CA SER A 597 -11.79 27.67 -24.72
C SER A 597 -10.52 26.82 -24.74
N LEU A 598 -10.58 25.57 -25.18
CA LEU A 598 -9.40 24.72 -25.41
C LEU A 598 -8.49 25.30 -26.50
N LYS A 599 -9.08 25.79 -27.60
CA LYS A 599 -8.33 26.48 -28.65
C LYS A 599 -7.63 27.73 -28.10
N ARG A 600 -8.31 28.53 -27.27
CA ARG A 600 -7.69 29.67 -26.57
C ARG A 600 -6.61 29.23 -25.59
N ALA A 601 -6.83 28.20 -24.79
CA ALA A 601 -5.86 27.69 -23.82
C ALA A 601 -4.59 27.18 -24.51
N ILE A 602 -4.73 26.45 -25.63
CA ILE A 602 -3.60 26.01 -26.47
C ILE A 602 -2.88 27.21 -27.10
N GLU A 603 -3.63 28.22 -27.56
CA GLU A 603 -3.06 29.46 -28.09
C GLU A 603 -2.31 30.24 -26.98
N ASP A 604 -2.84 30.28 -25.76
CA ASP A 604 -2.31 30.99 -24.60
C ASP A 604 -1.12 30.26 -23.97
N ASP A 605 -1.11 28.92 -23.89
CA ASP A 605 0.04 28.11 -23.45
C ASP A 605 1.17 28.16 -24.47
N ALA A 606 0.86 28.10 -25.76
CA ALA A 606 1.84 28.30 -26.82
C ALA A 606 2.43 29.72 -26.79
N LEU A 607 1.69 30.72 -26.29
CA LEU A 607 2.16 32.09 -26.08
C LEU A 607 2.92 32.27 -24.74
N TRP A 608 2.52 31.56 -23.69
CA TRP A 608 3.11 31.63 -22.35
C TRP A 608 4.48 30.95 -22.28
N VAL A 609 4.59 29.72 -22.81
CA VAL A 609 5.86 28.99 -22.97
C VAL A 609 6.88 29.81 -23.76
N TRP A 610 6.40 30.63 -24.71
CA TRP A 610 7.24 31.43 -25.61
C TRP A 610 7.64 32.81 -25.07
N SER A 611 6.94 33.31 -24.05
CA SER A 611 7.17 34.65 -23.48
C SER A 611 7.99 34.64 -22.18
N HIS A 612 8.15 33.51 -21.49
CA HIS A 612 8.71 33.47 -20.12
C HIS A 612 9.90 32.53 -19.88
N ARG A 613 10.59 32.01 -20.90
CA ARG A 613 11.90 31.35 -20.72
C ARG A 613 13.06 32.31 -21.00
N GLU A 614 13.40 33.13 -20.00
CA GLU A 614 14.53 34.08 -20.05
C GLU A 614 15.90 33.49 -19.62
N LYS A 615 16.06 32.16 -19.51
CA LYS A 615 17.39 31.56 -19.29
C LYS A 615 17.74 30.53 -20.36
N PRO A 616 18.94 30.62 -20.97
CA PRO A 616 19.39 29.66 -21.97
C PRO A 616 19.82 28.37 -21.26
N ILE A 617 18.99 27.33 -21.35
CA ILE A 617 19.52 25.98 -21.34
C ILE A 617 19.93 25.73 -22.79
N ALA A 618 21.23 25.52 -23.02
CA ALA A 618 21.76 25.21 -24.34
C ALA A 618 21.32 23.79 -24.73
N PHE A 619 20.14 23.69 -25.34
CA PHE A 619 19.75 22.51 -26.09
C PHE A 619 20.41 22.59 -27.46
N ASP A 620 20.96 21.47 -27.95
CA ASP A 620 21.41 21.39 -29.34
C ASP A 620 20.21 21.35 -30.30
N GLU A 621 20.44 21.58 -31.59
CA GLU A 621 19.39 21.60 -32.62
C GLU A 621 18.59 20.28 -32.69
N ALA A 622 19.20 19.14 -32.33
CA ALA A 622 18.54 17.84 -32.34
C ALA A 622 17.57 17.69 -31.15
N GLN A 623 17.93 18.21 -29.98
CA GLN A 623 17.07 18.21 -28.79
C GLN A 623 15.89 19.18 -28.94
N ILE A 624 16.11 20.34 -29.58
CA ILE A 624 15.03 21.26 -29.93
C ILE A 624 14.10 20.61 -30.95
N GLY A 625 14.64 19.92 -31.96
CA GLY A 625 13.87 19.15 -32.94
C GLY A 625 12.99 18.08 -32.29
N ALA A 626 13.54 17.28 -31.38
CA ALA A 626 12.82 16.22 -30.69
C ALA A 626 11.69 16.74 -29.78
N LEU A 627 11.93 17.84 -29.04
CA LEU A 627 10.90 18.49 -28.23
C LEU A 627 9.78 19.10 -29.10
N TRP A 628 10.12 19.63 -30.28
CA TRP A 628 9.15 20.18 -31.22
C TRP A 628 8.32 19.08 -31.90
N GLU A 629 8.96 17.97 -32.27
CA GLU A 629 8.31 16.81 -32.87
C GLU A 629 7.35 16.17 -31.85
N GLN A 630 7.79 16.04 -30.59
CA GLN A 630 6.95 15.58 -29.50
C GLN A 630 5.76 16.53 -29.25
N TYR A 631 5.99 17.85 -29.23
CA TYR A 631 4.92 18.85 -29.08
C TYR A 631 3.88 18.80 -30.22
N LEU A 632 4.33 18.65 -31.48
CA LEU A 632 3.45 18.47 -32.65
C LEU A 632 2.63 17.20 -32.61
N ILE A 633 3.26 16.10 -32.20
CA ILE A 633 2.64 14.78 -32.08
C ILE A 633 1.59 14.82 -30.98
N GLU A 634 1.91 15.44 -29.84
CA GLU A 634 1.00 15.60 -28.70
C GLU A 634 -0.19 16.52 -29.02
N HIS A 635 0.00 17.57 -29.82
CA HIS A 635 -1.03 18.60 -30.03
C HIS A 635 -1.71 18.59 -31.41
N ARG A 636 -1.39 17.63 -32.30
CA ARG A 636 -1.99 17.46 -33.65
C ARG A 636 -2.16 18.77 -34.45
N ILE A 637 -1.18 19.67 -34.40
CA ILE A 637 -1.23 21.01 -35.03
C ILE A 637 -1.32 20.96 -36.56
N ARG A 638 -1.13 19.78 -37.18
CA ARG A 638 -1.18 19.52 -38.63
C ARG A 638 -2.45 20.02 -39.35
N ASN A 639 -3.56 20.26 -38.63
CA ASN A 639 -4.84 20.67 -39.22
C ASN A 639 -5.07 22.19 -39.28
N TYR A 640 -4.12 23.04 -38.86
CA TYR A 640 -4.32 24.50 -38.80
C TYR A 640 -3.21 25.29 -39.53
N PRO A 641 -3.29 25.42 -40.87
CA PRO A 641 -2.29 26.10 -41.70
C PRO A 641 -2.10 27.59 -41.34
N GLU A 642 -3.15 28.24 -40.86
CA GLU A 642 -3.10 29.65 -40.47
C GLU A 642 -2.27 29.91 -39.22
N SER A 643 -2.20 28.94 -38.30
CA SER A 643 -1.40 29.04 -37.06
C SER A 643 0.09 28.97 -37.38
N VAL A 644 0.47 28.09 -38.31
CA VAL A 644 1.85 27.96 -38.82
C VAL A 644 2.30 29.25 -39.51
N ASN A 645 1.45 29.85 -40.33
CA ASN A 645 1.79 31.09 -41.04
C ASN A 645 1.94 32.31 -40.12
N ARG A 646 1.14 32.41 -39.05
CA ARG A 646 1.28 33.48 -38.05
C ARG A 646 2.54 33.33 -37.18
N VAL A 647 2.91 32.10 -36.86
CA VAL A 647 4.19 31.79 -36.19
C VAL A 647 5.38 32.18 -37.06
N ARG A 648 5.32 31.87 -38.37
CA ARG A 648 6.34 32.28 -39.36
C ARG A 648 6.51 33.80 -39.40
N GLN A 649 5.41 34.55 -39.42
CA GLN A 649 5.43 36.01 -39.49
C GLN A 649 6.07 36.64 -38.24
N LYS A 650 5.69 36.21 -37.04
CA LYS A 650 6.29 36.71 -35.78
C LYS A 650 7.74 36.29 -35.56
N ALA A 651 8.18 35.15 -36.08
CA ALA A 651 9.58 34.71 -36.00
C ALA A 651 10.49 35.55 -36.91
N ALA A 652 10.00 35.94 -38.09
CA ALA A 652 10.66 36.89 -38.97
C ALA A 652 10.79 38.27 -38.31
N ASP A 653 9.72 38.75 -37.66
CA ASP A 653 9.71 40.03 -36.93
C ASP A 653 10.71 40.09 -35.75
N LYS A 654 11.13 38.92 -35.22
CA LYS A 654 12.10 38.80 -34.12
C LYS A 654 13.53 38.46 -34.57
N GLY A 655 13.82 38.50 -35.88
CA GLY A 655 15.19 38.38 -36.41
C GLY A 655 15.84 37.01 -36.24
N LYS A 656 15.07 35.91 -36.19
CA LYS A 656 15.60 34.54 -36.07
C LYS A 656 15.32 33.66 -37.31
N PRO A 657 15.93 33.96 -38.47
CA PRO A 657 15.59 33.27 -39.72
C PRO A 657 16.19 31.86 -39.88
N PHE A 658 17.20 31.48 -39.08
CA PHE A 658 17.79 30.13 -39.16
C PHE A 658 16.78 29.01 -38.77
N LEU A 659 15.80 29.35 -37.93
CA LEU A 659 14.72 28.45 -37.52
C LEU A 659 13.81 28.00 -38.67
N PHE A 660 13.82 28.72 -39.81
CA PHE A 660 13.03 28.34 -40.98
C PHE A 660 13.56 27.06 -41.65
N ALA A 661 14.88 26.92 -41.75
CA ALA A 661 15.51 25.73 -42.33
C ALA A 661 15.21 24.48 -41.50
N LEU A 662 15.24 24.61 -40.17
CA LEU A 662 14.94 23.52 -39.23
C LEU A 662 13.46 23.09 -39.30
N MET A 663 12.54 24.06 -39.44
CA MET A 663 11.10 23.80 -39.51
C MET A 663 10.71 23.11 -40.82
N ASP A 664 11.31 23.53 -41.94
CA ASP A 664 11.08 22.91 -43.23
C ASP A 664 11.76 21.52 -43.31
N ASP A 665 12.92 21.30 -42.67
CA ASP A 665 13.56 19.98 -42.57
C ASP A 665 12.75 18.98 -41.72
N VAL A 666 12.18 19.42 -40.59
CA VAL A 666 11.34 18.57 -39.74
C VAL A 666 10.03 18.21 -40.44
N ILE A 667 9.39 19.18 -41.11
CA ILE A 667 8.18 18.92 -41.92
C ILE A 667 8.50 17.99 -43.10
N TYR A 668 9.65 18.17 -43.75
CA TYR A 668 10.11 17.34 -44.85
C TYR A 668 10.41 15.90 -44.42
N ASN A 669 11.18 15.71 -43.34
CA ASN A 669 11.53 14.38 -42.80
C ASN A 669 10.30 13.63 -42.28
N TYR A 670 9.36 14.31 -41.64
CA TYR A 670 8.10 13.72 -41.16
C TYR A 670 7.14 13.31 -42.30
N ASN A 671 7.16 14.05 -43.43
CA ASN A 671 6.42 13.66 -44.63
C ASN A 671 7.08 12.48 -45.36
N GLN A 672 8.42 12.40 -45.36
CA GLN A 672 9.16 11.24 -45.88
C GLN A 672 8.91 9.97 -45.04
N ALA A 673 8.86 10.09 -43.71
CA ALA A 673 8.61 8.96 -42.81
C ALA A 673 7.17 8.40 -42.92
N ASN A 674 6.19 9.24 -43.25
CA ASN A 674 4.79 8.82 -43.44
C ASN A 674 4.47 8.32 -44.86
N ASN A 675 5.27 8.66 -45.87
CA ASN A 675 5.11 8.11 -47.22
C ASN A 675 5.73 6.70 -47.37
N ASN A 676 6.50 6.25 -46.38
CA ASN A 676 7.13 4.91 -46.32
C ASN A 676 6.47 3.96 -45.30
N ARG A 677 5.29 4.32 -44.77
CA ARG A 677 4.36 3.46 -44.04
C ARG A 677 3.05 3.40 -44.83
#